data_AF-A0A2T5L5W5-F1
#
_entry.id   AF-A0A2T5L5W5-F1
#
_cell.length_a   1.000
_cell.length_b   1.000
_cell.length_c   1.000
_cell.angle_alpha   90.00
_cell.angle_beta   90.00
_cell.angle_gamma   90.00
#
_symmetry.space_group_name_H-M   'P 1'
#
loop_
_entity.id
_entity.type
_entity.pdbx_description
1 polymer ?
#
loop_
_entity_poly.entity_id
_entity_poly.type
_entity_poly.pdbx_seq_one_letter_code
_entity_poly.pdbx_strand_id
1 'polypeptide(L)'
;MPRARLCLALLLALHGAVTWAAAPPERDALMTRVRQEREQGHRVDALAHCQAILDRWPDDREAQALNVTLLTELGATTRAMELAVTLHPPQSQVDRSRLEADHVARETRWAVGEPADPRTPYAEADRAATDARRLADDPLLPADMRQRAQFDLIVALDQAGLMDEAVQRYDALRKQGVTLPAYAERNAADALLAKRRPAEAAQVYEDSIAKEPGPYDAADLDPRIGLMYAYLESGQTSKAITMIDTLAAKEQPWVHVPGIRLPIQNPRKFDAESAAISARSIVDMQADAYARIVPLSREAPADSDIRRQLGMVELARGWPRRAQEDLAIADTLNPRDVDSYLDAADTQRALHDYEGIDENLAQARVLGNRTDRVGRAVQSWDRERGWQFDISQENGKGSSPDYGDRDSATLATIESPLIDDHWRVVALGRYSTADLPEGDVRRTRFGFGVRGYARGLEAYVQALPAADRYVGKTALEAGVNWAISDHWAIATDFSTAGEDTPLRAQYYGISAKTLETAVTWRASELTHARLGVARDNFSDGNKRTSWLAAFTQRVYTAPNLALDGGVEVGGSMNTQTDRPYFNPRRDNSYALTGRLQNLLGQFYERQVTQRVDVAVGEYDEQGYATDWMASVRYGQIFQPRAGIRLGWGIGWHNQPYDGRREHRVVLDLTLHWGE
;
A
#
# COMPACT_ATOMS: atom_id res chain seq x y z
N MET A 1 61.67 17.00 81.14
CA MET A 1 61.75 18.29 80.44
C MET A 1 63.21 18.53 80.09
N PRO A 2 63.63 18.83 78.84
CA PRO A 2 62.90 18.98 77.57
C PRO A 2 63.40 17.96 76.49
N ARG A 3 62.65 17.33 75.58
CA ARG A 3 61.38 17.63 74.87
C ARG A 3 61.29 19.05 74.32
N ALA A 4 62.17 19.40 73.37
CA ALA A 4 61.97 20.58 72.51
C ALA A 4 62.79 20.61 71.20
N ARG A 5 63.66 19.63 70.88
CA ARG A 5 64.55 19.73 69.71
C ARG A 5 64.35 18.69 68.59
N LEU A 6 63.46 17.72 68.75
CA LEU A 6 63.21 16.72 67.69
C LEU A 6 61.98 17.00 66.80
N CYS A 7 61.08 17.92 67.18
CA CYS A 7 59.88 18.19 66.37
C CYS A 7 60.08 19.23 65.26
N LEU A 8 61.19 19.97 65.23
CA LEU A 8 61.43 20.99 64.20
C LEU A 8 62.16 20.45 62.95
N ALA A 9 62.88 19.33 63.07
CA ALA A 9 63.62 18.74 61.95
C ALA A 9 62.76 17.86 61.03
N LEU A 10 61.62 17.36 61.53
CA LEU A 10 60.68 16.53 60.74
C LEU A 10 59.64 17.35 59.95
N LEU A 11 59.42 18.62 60.30
CA LEU A 11 58.53 19.51 59.54
C LEU A 11 59.21 20.18 58.33
N LEU A 12 60.54 20.26 58.30
CA LEU A 12 61.32 20.83 57.19
C LEU A 12 61.79 19.80 56.15
N ALA A 13 61.71 18.50 56.45
CA ALA A 13 62.02 17.43 55.47
C ALA A 13 60.80 16.96 54.65
N LEU A 14 59.59 17.44 54.97
CA LEU A 14 58.35 17.13 54.24
C LEU A 14 57.90 18.25 53.27
N HIS A 15 58.65 19.35 53.19
CA HIS A 15 58.49 20.37 52.15
C HIS A 15 59.53 20.17 51.05
N GLY A 16 59.61 18.95 50.52
CA GLY A 16 60.20 18.75 49.21
C GLY A 16 59.44 19.65 48.24
N ALA A 17 60.14 20.63 47.66
CA ALA A 17 59.62 21.38 46.55
C ALA A 17 59.13 20.36 45.52
N VAL A 18 57.83 20.30 45.29
CA VAL A 18 57.27 19.61 44.13
C VAL A 18 57.76 20.40 42.93
N THR A 19 58.94 20.05 42.44
CA THR A 19 59.40 20.48 41.13
C THR A 19 58.45 19.83 40.14
N TRP A 20 57.47 20.60 39.65
CA TRP A 20 56.80 20.26 38.41
C TRP A 20 57.91 20.09 37.37
N ALA A 21 58.15 18.85 36.94
CA ALA A 21 59.02 18.60 35.81
C ALA A 21 58.46 19.39 34.64
N ALA A 22 59.21 20.38 34.15
CA ALA A 22 58.82 21.13 32.96
C ALA A 22 58.67 20.13 31.81
N ALA A 23 57.53 20.19 31.11
CA ALA A 23 57.29 19.32 29.96
C ALA A 23 58.41 19.52 28.92
N PRO A 24 58.81 18.48 28.17
CA PRO A 24 59.82 18.62 27.13
C PRO A 24 59.40 19.69 26.10
N PRO A 25 60.28 20.60 25.66
CA PRO A 25 59.93 21.64 24.69
C PRO A 25 59.38 21.10 23.36
N GLU A 26 59.72 19.86 23.00
CA GLU A 26 59.16 19.14 21.85
C GLU A 26 57.67 18.80 22.04
N ARG A 27 57.25 18.41 23.25
CA ARG A 27 55.85 18.12 23.58
C ARG A 27 54.99 19.37 23.42
N ASP A 28 55.43 20.50 23.96
CA ASP A 28 54.66 21.75 23.92
C ASP A 28 54.55 22.32 22.50
N ALA A 29 55.57 22.12 21.66
CA ALA A 29 55.51 22.45 20.25
C ALA A 29 54.47 21.60 19.51
N LEU A 30 54.43 20.29 19.76
CA LEU A 30 53.44 19.38 19.17
C LEU A 30 52.02 19.69 19.65
N MET A 31 51.82 19.94 20.95
CA MET A 31 50.51 20.32 21.49
C MET A 31 50.01 21.65 20.92
N THR A 32 50.91 22.63 20.73
CA THR A 32 50.56 23.90 20.08
C THR A 32 50.07 23.68 18.65
N ARG A 33 50.75 22.79 17.90
CA ARG A 33 50.35 22.40 16.55
C ARG A 33 48.97 21.73 16.52
N VAL A 34 48.72 20.78 17.41
CA VAL A 34 47.40 20.10 17.52
C VAL A 34 46.28 21.13 17.73
N ARG A 35 46.46 22.08 18.64
CA ARG A 35 45.46 23.13 18.91
C ARG A 35 45.24 24.01 17.67
N GLN A 36 46.32 24.39 17.00
CA GLN A 36 46.25 25.22 15.79
C GLN A 36 45.54 24.50 14.64
N GLU A 37 45.80 23.21 14.44
CA GLU A 37 45.12 22.37 13.46
C GLU A 37 43.62 22.20 13.80
N ARG A 38 43.29 21.99 15.07
CA ARG A 38 41.89 21.95 15.54
C ARG A 38 41.17 23.27 15.30
N GLU A 39 41.80 24.41 15.61
CA GLU A 39 41.25 25.76 15.37
C GLU A 39 41.04 26.05 13.88
N GLN A 40 41.92 25.52 13.02
CA GLN A 40 41.80 25.61 11.55
C GLN A 40 40.76 24.63 10.97
N GLY A 41 40.17 23.75 11.80
CA GLY A 41 39.20 22.75 11.39
C GLY A 41 39.80 21.45 10.84
N HIS A 42 41.14 21.31 10.84
CA HIS A 42 41.87 20.10 10.45
C HIS A 42 41.84 19.04 11.58
N ARG A 43 40.63 18.60 11.95
CA ARG A 43 40.40 17.73 13.11
C ARG A 43 41.05 16.36 13.00
N VAL A 44 41.13 15.81 11.79
CA VAL A 44 41.78 14.51 11.55
C VAL A 44 43.28 14.60 11.75
N ASP A 45 43.92 15.64 11.22
CA ASP A 45 45.36 15.88 11.41
C ASP A 45 45.68 16.18 12.88
N ALA A 46 44.84 17.00 13.52
CA ALA A 46 44.94 17.28 14.95
C ALA A 46 44.84 16.00 15.79
N LEU A 47 43.91 15.09 15.47
CA LEU A 47 43.76 13.82 16.16
C LEU A 47 45.01 12.94 15.98
N ALA A 48 45.53 12.83 14.75
CA ALA A 48 46.72 12.04 14.46
C ALA A 48 47.94 12.55 15.23
N HIS A 49 48.18 13.87 15.24
CA HIS A 49 49.27 14.45 16.02
C HIS A 49 49.04 14.31 17.54
N CYS A 50 47.79 14.41 18.02
CA CYS A 50 47.45 14.19 19.42
C CYS A 50 47.74 12.74 19.86
N GLN A 51 47.40 11.76 19.02
CA GLN A 51 47.71 10.35 19.28
C GLN A 51 49.21 10.07 19.24
N ALA A 52 49.96 10.71 18.34
CA ALA A 52 51.42 10.60 18.33
C ALA A 52 52.08 11.15 19.62
N ILE A 53 51.47 12.16 20.25
CA ILE A 53 51.89 12.65 21.58
C ILE A 53 51.59 11.57 22.63
N LEU A 54 50.42 10.95 22.61
CA LEU A 54 50.03 9.89 23.55
C LEU A 54 50.87 8.61 23.38
N ASP A 55 51.34 8.29 22.18
CA ASP A 55 52.24 7.16 21.95
C ASP A 55 53.60 7.36 22.65
N ARG A 56 54.07 8.61 22.73
CA ARG A 56 55.36 8.98 23.36
C ARG A 56 55.22 9.32 24.84
N TRP A 57 54.10 9.91 25.22
CA TRP A 57 53.77 10.34 26.57
C TRP A 57 52.35 9.87 26.95
N PRO A 58 52.17 8.57 27.27
CA PRO A 58 50.84 8.01 27.53
C PRO A 58 50.10 8.65 28.70
N ASP A 59 50.83 9.17 29.69
CA ASP A 59 50.29 9.80 30.90
C ASP A 59 50.04 11.32 30.75
N ASP A 60 50.18 11.86 29.53
CA ASP A 60 49.93 13.27 29.26
C ASP A 60 48.44 13.60 29.37
N ARG A 61 48.04 14.12 30.53
CA ARG A 61 46.64 14.42 30.87
C ARG A 61 45.98 15.38 29.89
N GLU A 62 46.73 16.33 29.35
CA GLU A 62 46.20 17.32 28.43
C GLU A 62 45.94 16.70 27.05
N ALA A 63 46.89 15.89 26.56
CA ALA A 63 46.72 15.15 25.31
C ALA A 63 45.60 14.10 25.44
N GLN A 64 45.46 13.45 26.60
CA GLN A 64 44.35 12.50 26.85
C GLN A 64 43.00 13.21 26.76
N ALA A 65 42.85 14.37 27.42
CA ALA A 65 41.61 15.15 27.38
C ALA A 65 41.32 15.67 25.97
N LEU A 66 42.34 16.18 25.26
CA LEU A 66 42.19 16.69 23.90
C LEU A 66 41.87 15.58 22.89
N ASN A 67 42.42 14.37 23.07
CA ASN A 67 42.10 13.21 22.27
C ASN A 67 40.62 12.83 22.41
N VAL A 68 40.09 12.82 23.64
CA VAL A 68 38.64 12.62 23.87
C VAL A 68 37.83 13.69 23.14
N THR A 69 38.18 14.98 23.30
CA THR A 69 37.49 16.08 22.61
C THR A 69 37.50 15.94 21.08
N LEU A 70 38.66 15.63 20.50
CA LEU A 70 38.82 15.47 19.05
C LEU A 70 38.01 14.26 18.53
N LEU A 71 38.00 13.15 19.27
CA LEU A 71 37.18 11.98 18.94
C LEU A 71 35.68 12.33 18.97
N THR A 72 35.22 13.07 19.98
CA THR A 72 33.83 13.54 20.05
C THR A 72 33.48 14.42 18.85
N GLU A 73 34.34 15.39 18.52
CA GLU A 73 34.13 16.31 17.38
C GLU A 73 34.11 15.59 16.04
N LEU A 74 34.88 14.50 15.90
CA LEU A 74 34.89 13.65 14.72
C LEU A 74 33.74 12.63 14.70
N GLY A 75 32.95 12.55 15.77
CA GLY A 75 31.83 11.62 15.89
C GLY A 75 32.20 10.21 16.32
N ALA A 76 33.45 9.95 16.71
CA ALA A 76 33.93 8.69 17.29
C ALA A 76 33.56 8.59 18.78
N THR A 77 32.28 8.80 19.08
CA THR A 77 31.75 9.02 20.44
C THR A 77 31.87 7.78 21.32
N THR A 78 31.70 6.58 20.78
CA THR A 78 31.92 5.32 21.52
C THR A 78 33.33 5.24 22.09
N ARG A 79 34.34 5.51 21.24
CA ARG A 79 35.75 5.50 21.67
C ARG A 79 36.06 6.66 22.61
N ALA A 80 35.47 7.83 22.38
CA ALA A 80 35.60 8.97 23.28
C ALA A 80 35.06 8.63 24.68
N MET A 81 33.92 7.93 24.80
CA MET A 81 33.36 7.49 26.09
C MET A 81 34.26 6.50 26.81
N GLU A 82 34.80 5.50 26.12
CA GLU A 82 35.74 4.53 26.71
C GLU A 82 36.96 5.23 27.32
N LEU A 83 37.51 6.19 26.60
CA LEU A 83 38.69 6.94 27.03
C LEU A 83 38.37 7.98 28.11
N ALA A 84 37.18 8.59 28.07
CA ALA A 84 36.76 9.60 29.04
C ALA A 84 36.75 9.11 30.49
N VAL A 85 36.39 7.84 30.72
CA VAL A 85 36.37 7.21 32.05
C VAL A 85 37.77 7.11 32.66
N THR A 86 38.82 7.14 31.84
CA THR A 86 40.22 7.02 32.28
C THR A 86 40.90 8.36 32.61
N LEU A 87 40.21 9.48 32.34
CA LEU A 87 40.78 10.83 32.51
C LEU A 87 41.03 11.20 33.99
N HIS A 88 42.17 11.84 34.23
CA HIS A 88 42.56 12.37 35.54
C HIS A 88 43.06 13.82 35.44
N PRO A 89 42.36 14.83 36.01
CA PRO A 89 41.08 14.70 36.72
C PRO A 89 39.95 14.23 35.78
N PRO A 90 38.88 13.63 36.34
CA PRO A 90 37.71 13.26 35.55
C PRO A 90 37.09 14.49 34.89
N GLN A 91 36.39 14.28 33.78
CA GLN A 91 35.67 15.35 33.08
C GLN A 91 34.68 16.06 34.00
N SER A 92 34.39 17.32 33.68
CA SER A 92 33.28 18.02 34.32
C SER A 92 31.96 17.28 34.04
N GLN A 93 30.99 17.42 34.94
CA GLN A 93 29.67 16.82 34.74
C GLN A 93 29.03 17.28 33.43
N VAL A 94 29.21 18.54 33.06
CA VAL A 94 28.69 19.13 31.81
C VAL A 94 29.33 18.48 30.59
N ASP A 95 30.66 18.32 30.57
CA ASP A 95 31.35 17.69 29.44
C ASP A 95 30.97 16.22 29.29
N ARG A 96 30.78 15.53 30.42
CA ARG A 96 30.31 14.15 30.43
C ARG A 96 28.90 14.02 29.85
N SER A 97 27.95 14.85 30.31
CA SER A 97 26.59 14.86 29.77
C SER A 97 26.53 15.25 28.29
N ARG A 98 27.44 16.14 27.84
CA ARG A 98 27.54 16.53 26.44
C ARG A 98 28.05 15.41 25.55
N LEU A 99 29.12 14.72 25.98
CA LEU A 99 29.63 13.54 25.31
C LEU A 99 28.57 12.43 25.23
N GLU A 100 27.82 12.23 26.31
CA GLU A 100 26.74 11.26 26.35
C GLU A 100 25.60 11.60 25.38
N ALA A 101 25.18 12.87 25.33
CA ALA A 101 24.19 13.32 24.35
C ALA A 101 24.68 13.18 22.90
N ASP A 102 25.94 13.52 22.62
CA ASP A 102 26.52 13.35 21.29
C ASP A 102 26.66 11.86 20.91
N HIS A 103 26.91 10.99 21.90
CA HIS A 103 26.93 9.54 21.71
C HIS A 103 25.56 9.00 21.31
N VAL A 104 24.52 9.31 22.08
CA VAL A 104 23.16 8.88 21.78
C VAL A 104 22.70 9.40 20.42
N ALA A 105 22.96 10.67 20.10
CA ALA A 105 22.62 11.23 18.79
C ALA A 105 23.37 10.55 17.62
N ARG A 106 24.55 9.96 17.88
CA ARG A 106 25.29 9.14 16.90
C ARG A 106 24.69 7.73 16.80
N GLU A 107 24.34 7.10 17.92
CA GLU A 107 23.66 5.81 17.94
C GLU A 107 22.33 5.86 17.19
N THR A 108 21.51 6.88 17.43
CA THR A 108 20.26 7.14 16.67
C THR A 108 20.55 7.20 15.17
N ARG A 109 21.53 7.99 14.73
CA ARG A 109 21.87 8.06 13.30
C ARG A 109 22.36 6.73 12.71
N TRP A 110 23.05 5.91 13.49
CA TRP A 110 23.49 4.58 13.03
C TRP A 110 22.37 3.54 13.03
N ALA A 111 21.34 3.71 13.85
CA ALA A 111 20.20 2.80 13.91
C ALA A 111 19.32 2.81 12.65
N VAL A 112 19.46 3.81 11.77
CA VAL A 112 18.80 3.84 10.45
C VAL A 112 19.46 2.87 9.46
N GLY A 113 20.71 2.48 9.71
CA GLY A 113 21.44 1.56 8.84
C GLY A 113 20.86 0.15 8.84
N GLU A 114 21.43 -0.70 7.99
CA GLU A 114 21.04 -2.10 7.92
C GLU A 114 21.27 -2.80 9.29
N PRO A 115 20.28 -3.52 9.83
CA PRO A 115 20.40 -4.16 11.14
C PRO A 115 21.48 -5.24 11.12
N ALA A 116 22.21 -5.41 12.22
CA ALA A 116 23.25 -6.42 12.32
C ALA A 116 22.68 -7.85 12.23
N ASP A 117 21.50 -8.06 12.81
CA ASP A 117 20.70 -9.28 12.67
C ASP A 117 19.32 -8.94 12.11
N PRO A 118 18.99 -9.34 10.85
CA PRO A 118 17.68 -9.10 10.25
C PRO A 118 16.51 -9.70 11.03
N ARG A 119 16.74 -10.67 11.94
CA ARG A 119 15.69 -11.24 12.79
C ARG A 119 15.34 -10.36 13.99
N THR A 120 16.17 -9.36 14.28
CA THR A 120 15.93 -8.34 15.31
C THR A 120 16.09 -6.95 14.69
N PRO A 121 15.24 -6.57 13.72
CA PRO A 121 15.46 -5.42 12.84
C PRO A 121 15.47 -4.06 13.57
N TYR A 122 14.99 -4.00 14.81
CA TYR A 122 14.93 -2.78 15.62
C TYR A 122 15.86 -2.79 16.84
N ALA A 123 16.77 -3.76 16.99
CA ALA A 123 17.58 -3.89 18.21
C ALA A 123 18.45 -2.64 18.49
N GLU A 124 19.09 -2.10 17.46
CA GLU A 124 19.89 -0.89 17.52
C GLU A 124 19.03 0.35 17.76
N ALA A 125 17.90 0.46 17.06
CA ALA A 125 16.96 1.57 17.23
C ALA A 125 16.31 1.58 18.63
N ASP A 126 16.00 0.40 19.18
CA ASP A 126 15.47 0.25 20.55
C ASP A 126 16.49 0.68 21.61
N ARG A 127 17.76 0.35 21.40
CA ARG A 127 18.85 0.80 22.27
C ARG A 127 18.95 2.33 22.23
N ALA A 128 19.04 2.90 21.02
CA ALA A 128 19.11 4.34 20.83
C ALA A 128 17.90 5.06 21.45
N ALA A 129 16.69 4.54 21.28
CA ALA A 129 15.48 5.10 21.88
C ALA A 129 15.49 5.01 23.43
N THR A 130 16.02 3.92 23.98
CA THR A 130 16.16 3.74 25.43
C THR A 130 17.15 4.76 26.01
N ASP A 131 18.30 4.92 25.36
CA ASP A 131 19.33 5.86 25.81
C ASP A 131 18.91 7.32 25.60
N ALA A 132 18.22 7.64 24.51
CA ALA A 132 17.60 8.95 24.30
C ALA A 132 16.54 9.26 25.36
N ARG A 133 15.72 8.28 25.75
CA ARG A 133 14.68 8.46 26.77
C ARG A 133 15.30 8.78 28.12
N ARG A 134 16.36 8.05 28.47
CA ARG A 134 17.12 8.26 29.71
C ARG A 134 17.69 9.69 29.80
N LEU A 135 18.25 10.23 28.72
CA LEU A 135 18.74 11.61 28.69
C LEU A 135 17.60 12.64 28.72
N ALA A 136 16.56 12.41 27.94
CA ALA A 136 15.42 13.32 27.84
C ALA A 136 14.72 13.49 29.20
N ASP A 137 14.61 12.42 29.97
CA ASP A 137 13.90 12.39 31.25
C ASP A 137 14.82 12.62 32.47
N ASP A 138 16.12 12.89 32.28
CA ASP A 138 17.07 13.14 33.37
C ASP A 138 16.89 14.56 33.98
N PRO A 139 16.45 14.68 35.24
CA PRO A 139 16.28 15.97 35.90
C PRO A 139 17.60 16.67 36.25
N LEU A 140 18.74 15.98 36.16
CA LEU A 140 20.07 16.53 36.44
C LEU A 140 20.74 17.15 35.20
N LEU A 141 20.25 16.84 34.00
CA LEU A 141 20.73 17.46 32.77
C LEU A 141 20.35 18.95 32.72
N PRO A 142 21.26 19.85 32.28
CA PRO A 142 20.92 21.25 32.04
C PRO A 142 19.68 21.40 31.16
N ALA A 143 18.85 22.42 31.42
CA ALA A 143 17.53 22.55 30.79
C ALA A 143 17.59 22.62 29.25
N ASP A 144 18.59 23.29 28.69
CA ASP A 144 18.86 23.39 27.26
C ASP A 144 19.24 22.04 26.65
N MET A 145 20.13 21.28 27.33
CA MET A 145 20.52 19.94 26.90
C MET A 145 19.36 18.95 27.01
N ARG A 146 18.57 19.04 28.09
CA ARG A 146 17.38 18.21 28.28
C ARG A 146 16.34 18.46 27.20
N GLN A 147 16.11 19.73 26.84
CA GLN A 147 15.20 20.09 25.75
C GLN A 147 15.68 19.52 24.41
N ARG A 148 16.98 19.61 24.12
CA ARG A 148 17.55 18.96 22.92
C ARG A 148 17.38 17.44 22.95
N ALA A 149 17.60 16.80 24.10
CA ALA A 149 17.40 15.37 24.26
C ALA A 149 15.93 14.94 24.05
N GLN A 150 14.95 15.78 24.41
CA GLN A 150 13.53 15.53 24.09
C GLN A 150 13.27 15.56 22.58
N PHE A 151 14.00 16.37 21.81
CA PHE A 151 13.92 16.38 20.34
C PHE A 151 14.58 15.15 19.73
N ASP A 152 15.79 14.79 20.19
CA ASP A 152 16.52 13.60 19.74
C ASP A 152 15.75 12.31 20.07
N LEU A 153 15.00 12.30 21.19
CA LEU A 153 14.11 11.19 21.54
C LEU A 153 12.99 10.99 20.51
N ILE A 154 12.40 12.05 19.96
CA ILE A 154 11.37 11.90 18.90
C ILE A 154 11.96 11.19 17.69
N VAL A 155 13.17 11.58 17.28
CA VAL A 155 13.90 10.95 16.16
C VAL A 155 14.17 9.47 16.46
N ALA A 156 14.68 9.16 17.66
CA ALA A 156 14.98 7.78 18.03
C ALA A 156 13.72 6.90 18.13
N LEU A 157 12.59 7.45 18.58
CA LEU A 157 11.31 6.74 18.65
C LEU A 157 10.74 6.44 17.26
N ASP A 158 10.82 7.40 16.34
CA ASP A 158 10.38 7.22 14.95
C ASP A 158 11.18 6.09 14.27
N GLN A 159 12.51 6.14 14.36
CA GLN A 159 13.38 5.09 13.82
C GLN A 159 13.15 3.70 14.45
N ALA A 160 12.75 3.66 15.72
CA ALA A 160 12.42 2.43 16.42
C ALA A 160 11.01 1.89 16.11
N GLY A 161 10.21 2.58 15.28
CA GLY A 161 8.82 2.20 15.02
C GLY A 161 7.87 2.50 16.18
N LEU A 162 8.29 3.29 17.18
CA LEU A 162 7.54 3.57 18.42
C LEU A 162 6.67 4.83 18.27
N MET A 163 5.83 4.82 17.24
CA MET A 163 5.06 5.97 16.75
C MET A 163 4.08 6.56 17.78
N ASP A 164 3.50 5.73 18.66
CA ASP A 164 2.58 6.21 19.71
C ASP A 164 3.30 7.15 20.69
N GLU A 165 4.51 6.78 21.12
CA GLU A 165 5.26 7.60 22.07
C GLU A 165 5.83 8.84 21.38
N ALA A 166 6.30 8.72 20.13
CA ALA A 166 6.78 9.87 19.36
C ALA A 166 5.70 10.97 19.26
N VAL A 167 4.47 10.58 18.91
CA VAL A 167 3.32 11.50 18.85
C VAL A 167 2.98 12.08 20.23
N GLN A 168 3.02 11.27 21.30
CA GLN A 168 2.78 11.77 22.66
C GLN A 168 3.81 12.81 23.09
N ARG A 169 5.10 12.57 22.81
CA ARG A 169 6.20 13.51 23.12
C ARG A 169 6.06 14.80 22.31
N TYR A 170 5.77 14.68 21.01
CA TYR A 170 5.49 15.82 20.14
C TYR A 170 4.30 16.68 20.66
N ASP A 171 3.16 16.06 20.94
CA ASP A 171 1.97 16.77 21.42
C ASP A 171 2.22 17.44 22.79
N ALA A 172 3.03 16.84 23.66
CA ALA A 172 3.41 17.42 24.95
C ALA A 172 4.27 18.69 24.77
N LEU A 173 5.29 18.64 23.91
CA LEU A 173 6.14 19.80 23.60
C LEU A 173 5.33 20.93 22.94
N ARG A 174 4.43 20.59 22.01
CA ARG A 174 3.53 21.56 21.37
C ARG A 174 2.61 22.26 22.39
N LYS A 175 2.04 21.51 23.34
CA LYS A 175 1.21 22.08 24.43
C LYS A 175 1.98 23.02 25.34
N GLN A 176 3.29 22.82 25.48
CA GLN A 176 4.19 23.70 26.24
C GLN A 176 4.64 24.94 25.44
N GLY A 177 4.24 25.06 24.17
CA GLY A 177 4.68 26.15 23.30
C GLY A 177 6.12 26.01 22.81
N VAL A 178 6.71 24.81 22.89
CA VAL A 178 8.07 24.54 22.41
C VAL A 178 8.05 24.42 20.89
N THR A 179 8.89 25.22 20.22
CA THR A 179 9.13 25.08 18.77
C THR A 179 10.21 24.05 18.53
N LEU A 180 9.92 23.03 17.72
CA LEU A 180 10.88 21.99 17.38
C LEU A 180 11.82 22.46 16.26
N PRO A 181 13.08 21.97 16.23
CA PRO A 181 13.97 22.14 15.09
C PRO A 181 13.51 21.28 13.91
N ALA A 182 13.92 21.66 12.68
CA ALA A 182 13.45 21.05 11.45
C ALA A 182 13.65 19.51 11.40
N TYR A 183 14.79 19.01 11.86
CA TYR A 183 15.08 17.56 11.88
C TYR A 183 14.10 16.77 12.77
N ALA A 184 13.71 17.31 13.92
CA ALA A 184 12.78 16.65 14.84
C ALA A 184 11.33 16.77 14.33
N GLU A 185 11.01 17.86 13.63
CA GLU A 185 9.69 18.01 12.99
C GLU A 185 9.45 17.00 11.88
N ARG A 186 10.47 16.62 11.10
CA ARG A 186 10.34 15.58 10.05
C ARG A 186 9.87 14.25 10.65
N ASN A 187 10.61 13.76 11.64
CA ASN A 187 10.31 12.52 12.36
C ASN A 187 8.98 12.60 13.14
N ALA A 188 8.63 13.78 13.68
CA ALA A 188 7.30 13.97 14.28
C ALA A 188 6.18 13.87 13.23
N ALA A 189 6.40 14.40 12.02
CA ALA A 189 5.44 14.31 10.92
C ALA A 189 5.30 12.87 10.40
N ASP A 190 6.39 12.11 10.32
CA ASP A 190 6.38 10.67 10.00
C ASP A 190 5.49 9.91 11.00
N ALA A 191 5.70 10.13 12.30
CA ALA A 191 4.89 9.51 13.36
C ALA A 191 3.41 9.96 13.32
N LEU A 192 3.13 11.24 13.04
CA LEU A 192 1.76 11.73 12.86
C LEU A 192 1.06 11.06 11.67
N LEU A 193 1.78 10.87 10.56
CA LEU A 193 1.26 10.19 9.38
C LEU A 193 0.96 8.73 9.69
N ALA A 194 1.89 8.00 10.32
CA ALA A 194 1.65 6.63 10.79
C ALA A 194 0.44 6.52 11.72
N LYS A 195 0.22 7.54 12.57
CA LYS A 195 -0.96 7.63 13.46
C LYS A 195 -2.21 8.23 12.82
N ARG A 196 -2.28 8.24 11.49
CA ARG A 196 -3.46 8.67 10.72
C ARG A 196 -3.88 10.10 11.00
N ARG A 197 -2.92 11.01 11.22
CA ARG A 197 -3.12 12.46 11.32
C ARG A 197 -2.51 13.19 10.10
N PRO A 198 -2.91 12.86 8.85
CA PRO A 198 -2.20 13.30 7.64
C PRO A 198 -2.25 14.82 7.42
N ALA A 199 -3.34 15.48 7.76
CA ALA A 199 -3.43 16.94 7.64
C ALA A 199 -2.47 17.67 8.60
N GLU A 200 -2.29 17.15 9.82
CA GLU A 200 -1.32 17.70 10.77
C GLU A 200 0.11 17.38 10.34
N ALA A 201 0.38 16.14 9.89
CA ALA A 201 1.67 15.75 9.34
C ALA A 201 2.09 16.65 8.18
N ALA A 202 1.17 16.94 7.25
CA ALA A 202 1.42 17.83 6.12
C ALA A 202 1.87 19.23 6.57
N GLN A 203 1.21 19.82 7.57
CA GLN A 203 1.61 21.11 8.11
C GLN A 203 3.01 21.06 8.74
N VAL A 204 3.31 20.01 9.51
CA VAL A 204 4.61 19.87 10.20
C VAL A 204 5.76 19.68 9.20
N TYR A 205 5.56 18.92 8.12
CA TYR A 205 6.55 18.84 7.04
C TYR A 205 6.73 20.18 6.32
N GLU A 206 5.64 20.90 6.00
CA GLU A 206 5.70 22.23 5.38
C GLU A 206 6.53 23.20 6.25
N ASP A 207 6.28 23.21 7.56
CA ASP A 207 7.01 24.05 8.52
C ASP A 207 8.51 23.67 8.59
N SER A 208 8.82 22.36 8.61
CA SER A 208 10.20 21.86 8.60
C SER A 208 10.95 22.26 7.32
N ILE A 209 10.30 22.13 6.17
CA ILE A 209 10.88 22.50 4.85
C ILE A 209 11.06 24.02 4.75
N ALA A 210 10.14 24.81 5.32
CA ALA A 210 10.29 26.27 5.36
C ALA A 210 11.49 26.71 6.20
N LYS A 211 11.76 26.02 7.32
CA LYS A 211 12.94 26.27 8.16
C LYS A 211 14.25 25.86 7.48
N GLU A 212 14.23 24.73 6.77
CA GLU A 212 15.40 24.19 6.08
C GLU A 212 15.01 23.68 4.68
N PRO A 213 15.12 24.53 3.64
CA PRO A 213 14.66 24.20 2.28
C PRO A 213 15.49 23.17 1.51
N GLY A 214 16.60 22.70 2.09
CA GLY A 214 17.59 21.83 1.46
C GLY A 214 18.65 22.58 0.62
N PRO A 215 19.48 21.86 -0.16
CA PRO A 215 19.43 20.41 -0.40
C PRO A 215 19.73 19.60 0.87
N TYR A 216 19.12 18.42 0.97
CA TYR A 216 19.35 17.47 2.06
C TYR A 216 20.52 16.54 1.72
N ASP A 217 21.11 15.92 2.75
CA ASP A 217 22.20 14.94 2.56
C ASP A 217 21.72 13.79 1.66
N ALA A 218 22.62 13.19 0.90
CA ALA A 218 22.28 12.06 0.04
C ALA A 218 21.91 10.79 0.84
N ALA A 219 22.30 10.73 2.12
CA ALA A 219 21.90 9.67 3.04
C ALA A 219 20.52 9.91 3.70
N ASP A 220 19.97 11.13 3.60
CA ASP A 220 18.69 11.49 4.20
C ASP A 220 17.59 11.53 3.13
N LEU A 221 16.40 11.00 3.47
CA LEU A 221 15.24 11.11 2.60
C LEU A 221 14.75 12.57 2.55
N ASP A 222 14.43 13.08 1.35
CA ASP A 222 13.84 14.42 1.23
C ASP A 222 12.45 14.44 1.91
N PRO A 223 12.19 15.31 2.91
CA PRO A 223 10.91 15.38 3.62
C PRO A 223 9.72 15.70 2.71
N ARG A 224 9.95 16.20 1.49
CA ARG A 224 8.91 16.35 0.46
C ARG A 224 8.29 15.02 0.06
N ILE A 225 9.01 13.90 0.20
CA ILE A 225 8.47 12.55 -0.05
C ILE A 225 7.44 12.19 1.03
N GLY A 226 7.77 12.39 2.31
CA GLY A 226 6.80 12.22 3.41
C GLY A 226 5.60 13.16 3.27
N LEU A 227 5.84 14.42 2.90
CA LEU A 227 4.79 15.40 2.62
C LEU A 227 3.89 15.00 1.45
N MET A 228 4.42 14.36 0.40
CA MET A 228 3.63 13.84 -0.70
C MET A 228 2.62 12.80 -0.19
N TYR A 229 3.05 11.83 0.63
CA TYR A 229 2.14 10.87 1.24
C TYR A 229 1.10 11.55 2.16
N ALA A 230 1.52 12.53 2.96
CA ALA A 230 0.60 13.29 3.81
C ALA A 230 -0.45 14.08 2.99
N TYR A 231 -0.09 14.61 1.82
CA TYR A 231 -1.04 15.22 0.89
C TYR A 231 -1.98 14.20 0.26
N LEU A 232 -1.50 13.04 -0.16
CA LEU A 232 -2.36 11.98 -0.71
C LEU A 232 -3.39 11.53 0.33
N GLU A 233 -2.95 11.23 1.56
CA GLU A 233 -3.81 10.78 2.66
C GLU A 233 -4.75 11.87 3.20
N SER A 234 -4.47 13.15 2.90
CA SER A 234 -5.37 14.27 3.23
C SER A 234 -6.21 14.74 2.03
N GLY A 235 -6.21 14.02 0.91
CA GLY A 235 -7.00 14.33 -0.28
C GLY A 235 -6.48 15.51 -1.11
N GLN A 236 -5.27 16.01 -0.84
CA GLN A 236 -4.59 17.08 -1.58
C GLN A 236 -3.80 16.54 -2.78
N THR A 237 -4.43 15.64 -3.56
CA THR A 237 -3.75 14.83 -4.58
C THR A 237 -3.03 15.65 -5.65
N SER A 238 -3.65 16.70 -6.18
CA SER A 238 -3.02 17.56 -7.19
C SER A 238 -1.77 18.26 -6.64
N LYS A 239 -1.76 18.61 -5.34
CA LYS A 239 -0.63 19.23 -4.66
C LYS A 239 0.51 18.22 -4.50
N ALA A 240 0.20 16.98 -4.13
CA ALA A 240 1.15 15.86 -4.04
C ALA A 240 1.87 15.63 -5.39
N ILE A 241 1.10 15.42 -6.46
CA ILE A 241 1.65 15.11 -7.80
C ILE A 241 2.49 16.27 -8.32
N THR A 242 1.97 17.51 -8.26
CA THR A 242 2.70 18.68 -8.77
C THR A 242 4.02 18.88 -8.02
N MET A 243 4.01 18.71 -6.70
CA MET A 243 5.18 18.92 -5.86
C MET A 243 6.25 17.85 -6.11
N ILE A 244 5.86 16.56 -6.16
CA ILE A 244 6.84 15.49 -6.39
C ILE A 244 7.39 15.50 -7.82
N ASP A 245 6.57 15.86 -8.82
CA ASP A 245 7.06 16.05 -10.19
C ASP A 245 8.06 17.21 -10.27
N THR A 246 7.82 18.29 -9.53
CA THR A 246 8.75 19.43 -9.46
C THR A 246 10.06 19.02 -8.79
N LEU A 247 10.00 18.22 -7.72
CA LEU A 247 11.20 17.69 -7.05
C LEU A 247 11.99 16.77 -7.99
N ALA A 248 11.31 15.80 -8.61
CA ALA A 248 11.93 14.87 -9.55
C ALA A 248 12.58 15.60 -10.74
N ALA A 249 11.92 16.61 -11.30
CA ALA A 249 12.47 17.40 -12.40
C ALA A 249 13.67 18.27 -12.00
N LYS A 250 13.73 18.72 -10.74
CA LYS A 250 14.82 19.56 -10.21
C LYS A 250 16.10 18.77 -9.98
N GLU A 251 15.99 17.56 -9.46
CA GLU A 251 17.16 16.72 -9.16
C GLU A 251 17.86 16.26 -10.44
N GLN A 252 19.19 16.35 -10.46
CA GLN A 252 19.99 15.87 -11.58
C GLN A 252 20.33 14.39 -11.39
N PRO A 253 20.36 13.55 -12.44
CA PRO A 253 20.73 12.13 -12.29
C PRO A 253 22.16 11.90 -11.77
N TRP A 254 23.04 12.87 -12.01
CA TRP A 254 24.46 12.81 -11.71
C TRP A 254 24.89 14.03 -10.90
N VAL A 255 25.66 13.81 -9.83
CA VAL A 255 26.23 14.87 -8.99
C VAL A 255 27.76 14.80 -9.00
N HIS A 256 28.41 15.96 -8.99
CA HIS A 256 29.86 16.06 -8.90
C HIS A 256 30.26 16.31 -7.44
N VAL A 257 31.04 15.40 -6.87
CA VAL A 257 31.57 15.53 -5.51
C VAL A 257 33.02 16.01 -5.59
N PRO A 258 33.40 17.09 -4.88
CA PRO A 258 34.78 17.56 -4.82
C PRO A 258 35.75 16.43 -4.45
N GLY A 259 36.80 16.25 -5.26
CA GLY A 259 37.79 15.18 -5.07
C GLY A 259 37.49 13.88 -5.81
N ILE A 260 36.26 13.69 -6.33
CA ILE A 260 35.92 12.54 -7.19
C ILE A 260 35.98 12.98 -8.66
N ARG A 261 36.74 12.26 -9.49
CA ARG A 261 36.95 12.62 -10.92
C ARG A 261 35.72 12.39 -11.79
N LEU A 262 34.96 11.34 -11.50
CA LEU A 262 33.75 10.99 -12.25
C LEU A 262 32.53 11.45 -11.46
N PRO A 263 31.47 11.91 -12.13
CA PRO A 263 30.21 12.14 -11.44
C PRO A 263 29.71 10.83 -10.83
N ILE A 264 29.06 10.95 -9.67
CA ILE A 264 28.40 9.83 -9.01
C ILE A 264 26.89 9.94 -9.22
N GLN A 265 26.20 8.81 -9.10
CA GLN A 265 24.74 8.77 -9.14
C GLN A 265 24.16 9.63 -8.01
N ASN A 266 22.99 10.25 -8.25
CA ASN A 266 22.29 11.05 -7.26
C ASN A 266 21.10 10.26 -6.67
N PRO A 267 21.20 9.75 -5.43
CA PRO A 267 20.10 9.04 -4.78
C PRO A 267 18.81 9.88 -4.72
N ARG A 268 18.92 11.20 -4.50
CA ARG A 268 17.74 12.08 -4.45
C ARG A 268 16.92 12.09 -5.74
N LYS A 269 17.57 11.97 -6.90
CA LYS A 269 16.86 11.86 -8.18
C LYS A 269 16.07 10.55 -8.23
N PHE A 270 16.70 9.47 -7.78
CA PHE A 270 16.07 8.17 -7.72
C PHE A 270 14.85 8.18 -6.78
N ASP A 271 15.02 8.65 -5.53
CA ASP A 271 13.95 8.71 -4.53
C ASP A 271 12.77 9.57 -4.99
N ALA A 272 13.05 10.71 -5.63
CA ALA A 272 12.00 11.59 -6.15
C ALA A 272 11.23 10.99 -7.33
N GLU A 273 11.90 10.28 -8.25
CA GLU A 273 11.23 9.57 -9.35
C GLU A 273 10.41 8.38 -8.83
N SER A 274 10.98 7.60 -7.91
CA SER A 274 10.32 6.52 -7.19
C SER A 274 9.02 7.01 -6.53
N ALA A 275 9.09 8.09 -5.75
CA ALA A 275 7.91 8.71 -5.14
C ALA A 275 6.90 9.23 -6.19
N ALA A 276 7.35 9.80 -7.30
CA ALA A 276 6.47 10.27 -8.37
C ALA A 276 5.74 9.12 -9.10
N ILE A 277 6.34 7.92 -9.14
CA ILE A 277 5.74 6.69 -9.67
C ILE A 277 4.72 6.15 -8.67
N SER A 278 5.08 6.04 -7.39
CA SER A 278 4.16 5.63 -6.32
C SER A 278 2.93 6.53 -6.22
N ALA A 279 3.11 7.85 -6.30
CA ALA A 279 2.00 8.81 -6.26
C ALA A 279 0.94 8.54 -7.34
N ARG A 280 1.38 8.17 -8.54
CA ARG A 280 0.50 7.82 -9.68
C ARG A 280 -0.15 6.46 -9.48
N SER A 281 0.62 5.48 -9.00
CA SER A 281 0.09 4.14 -8.71
C SER A 281 -1.00 4.17 -7.64
N ILE A 282 -0.87 5.03 -6.62
CA ILE A 282 -1.86 5.16 -5.53
C ILE A 282 -3.20 5.73 -6.03
N VAL A 283 -3.19 6.55 -7.07
CA VAL A 283 -4.39 7.27 -7.58
C VAL A 283 -4.90 6.68 -8.89
N ASP A 284 -4.60 5.40 -9.14
CA ASP A 284 -5.02 4.62 -10.32
C ASP A 284 -4.53 5.16 -11.68
N MET A 285 -3.43 5.90 -11.70
CA MET A 285 -2.76 6.39 -12.91
C MET A 285 -1.67 5.43 -13.39
N GLN A 286 -2.01 4.15 -13.55
CA GLN A 286 -1.04 3.07 -13.81
C GLN A 286 -0.31 3.21 -15.15
N ALA A 287 -0.93 3.83 -16.16
CA ALA A 287 -0.28 4.13 -17.45
C ALA A 287 0.86 5.13 -17.30
N ASP A 288 0.64 6.19 -16.52
CA ASP A 288 1.65 7.22 -16.28
C ASP A 288 2.78 6.70 -15.39
N ALA A 289 2.44 5.88 -14.38
CA ALA A 289 3.42 5.19 -13.54
C ALA A 289 4.31 4.26 -14.40
N TYR A 290 3.69 3.46 -15.28
CA TYR A 290 4.40 2.53 -16.16
C TYR A 290 5.33 3.23 -17.15
N ALA A 291 4.85 4.32 -17.77
CA ALA A 291 5.64 5.12 -18.70
C ALA A 291 6.89 5.73 -18.05
N ARG A 292 6.85 6.00 -16.74
CA ARG A 292 7.98 6.53 -15.96
C ARG A 292 8.96 5.47 -15.49
N ILE A 293 8.49 4.32 -15.01
CA ILE A 293 9.37 3.28 -14.42
C ILE A 293 10.09 2.44 -15.48
N VAL A 294 9.50 2.23 -16.67
CA VAL A 294 10.10 1.37 -17.71
C VAL A 294 11.45 1.89 -18.25
N PRO A 295 11.64 3.19 -18.51
CA PRO A 295 12.97 3.72 -18.85
C PRO A 295 13.99 3.48 -17.73
N LEU A 296 13.59 3.69 -16.47
CA LEU A 296 14.47 3.51 -15.31
C LEU A 296 14.91 2.05 -15.16
N SER A 297 14.01 1.08 -15.40
CA SER A 297 14.36 -0.35 -15.34
C SER A 297 15.30 -0.80 -16.46
N ARG A 298 15.37 -0.06 -17.58
CA ARG A 298 16.35 -0.31 -18.65
C ARG A 298 17.70 0.32 -18.34
N GLU A 299 17.71 1.47 -17.68
CA GLU A 299 18.94 2.16 -17.27
C GLU A 299 19.62 1.49 -16.07
N ALA A 300 18.82 1.02 -15.11
CA ALA A 300 19.28 0.35 -13.88
C ALA A 300 18.60 -1.04 -13.72
N PRO A 301 18.92 -2.01 -14.59
CA PRO A 301 18.24 -3.31 -14.60
C PRO A 301 18.53 -4.20 -13.38
N ALA A 302 19.54 -3.85 -12.57
CA ALA A 302 19.96 -4.58 -11.37
C ALA A 302 19.66 -3.81 -10.06
N ASP A 303 18.82 -2.78 -10.14
CA ASP A 303 18.30 -2.08 -8.96
C ASP A 303 17.05 -2.81 -8.46
N SER A 304 17.06 -3.28 -7.20
CA SER A 304 15.97 -4.08 -6.63
C SER A 304 14.67 -3.29 -6.52
N ASP A 305 14.75 -2.01 -6.16
CA ASP A 305 13.58 -1.19 -5.87
C ASP A 305 12.86 -0.79 -7.15
N ILE A 306 13.60 -0.50 -8.22
CA ILE A 306 13.03 -0.28 -9.55
C ILE A 306 12.31 -1.52 -10.05
N ARG A 307 12.93 -2.70 -9.89
CA ARG A 307 12.32 -3.98 -10.29
C ARG A 307 11.05 -4.26 -9.51
N ARG A 308 11.08 -4.04 -8.19
CA ARG A 308 9.93 -4.23 -7.32
C ARG A 308 8.78 -3.29 -7.68
N GLN A 309 9.06 -1.99 -7.85
CA GLN A 309 8.05 -1.02 -8.25
C GLN A 309 7.50 -1.28 -9.65
N LEU A 310 8.34 -1.70 -10.61
CA LEU A 310 7.89 -2.12 -11.93
C LEU A 310 6.90 -3.28 -11.80
N GLY A 311 7.24 -4.33 -11.04
CA GLY A 311 6.36 -5.46 -10.79
C GLY A 311 5.02 -5.04 -10.20
N MET A 312 5.00 -4.13 -9.22
CA MET A 312 3.76 -3.61 -8.63
C MET A 312 2.91 -2.77 -9.60
N VAL A 313 3.53 -1.95 -10.43
CA VAL A 313 2.81 -1.25 -11.49
C VAL A 313 2.24 -2.25 -12.50
N GLU A 314 2.99 -3.28 -12.88
CA GLU A 314 2.53 -4.33 -13.79
C GLU A 314 1.36 -5.15 -13.21
N LEU A 315 1.41 -5.46 -11.91
CA LEU A 315 0.30 -6.09 -11.19
C LEU A 315 -0.96 -5.21 -11.26
N ALA A 316 -0.84 -3.91 -10.97
CA ALA A 316 -1.95 -2.96 -11.02
C ALA A 316 -2.53 -2.78 -12.44
N ARG A 317 -1.71 -2.97 -13.48
CA ARG A 317 -2.16 -3.01 -14.89
C ARG A 317 -2.89 -4.31 -15.24
N GLY A 318 -2.87 -5.30 -14.37
CA GLY A 318 -3.47 -6.62 -14.55
C GLY A 318 -2.55 -7.61 -15.26
N TRP A 319 -1.24 -7.50 -15.04
CA TRP A 319 -0.23 -8.43 -15.55
C TRP A 319 0.48 -9.17 -14.41
N PRO A 320 -0.24 -10.02 -13.66
CA PRO A 320 0.32 -10.65 -12.45
C PRO A 320 1.46 -11.63 -12.74
N ARG A 321 1.49 -12.31 -13.89
CA ARG A 321 2.64 -13.19 -14.21
C ARG A 321 3.88 -12.38 -14.51
N ARG A 322 3.73 -11.29 -15.24
CA ARG A 322 4.83 -10.37 -15.52
C ARG A 322 5.36 -9.72 -14.24
N ALA A 323 4.45 -9.27 -13.38
CA ALA A 323 4.79 -8.78 -12.05
C ALA A 323 5.60 -9.80 -11.25
N GLN A 324 5.19 -11.07 -11.24
CA GLN A 324 5.90 -12.15 -10.55
C GLN A 324 7.35 -12.31 -11.05
N GLU A 325 7.61 -12.13 -12.34
CA GLU A 325 8.96 -12.22 -12.91
C GLU A 325 9.86 -11.06 -12.43
N ASP A 326 9.39 -9.82 -12.52
CA ASP A 326 10.16 -8.65 -12.07
C ASP A 326 10.35 -8.63 -10.54
N LEU A 327 9.36 -9.09 -9.77
CA LEU A 327 9.48 -9.26 -8.32
C LEU A 327 10.47 -10.35 -7.93
N ALA A 328 10.51 -11.48 -8.64
CA ALA A 328 11.51 -12.52 -8.39
C ALA A 328 12.95 -12.03 -8.64
N ILE A 329 13.14 -11.13 -9.63
CA ILE A 329 14.42 -10.45 -9.84
C ILE A 329 14.74 -9.53 -8.66
N ALA A 330 13.78 -8.71 -8.22
CA ALA A 330 13.97 -7.82 -7.08
C ALA A 330 14.37 -8.58 -5.81
N ASP A 331 13.67 -9.69 -5.51
CA ASP A 331 13.94 -10.55 -4.36
C ASP A 331 15.35 -11.16 -4.40
N THR A 332 15.78 -11.60 -5.59
CA THR A 332 17.14 -12.15 -5.78
C THR A 332 18.22 -11.09 -5.53
N LEU A 333 17.95 -9.83 -5.87
CA LEU A 333 18.87 -8.71 -5.70
C LEU A 333 18.92 -8.22 -4.25
N ASN A 334 17.78 -8.22 -3.54
CA ASN A 334 17.68 -7.80 -2.15
C ASN A 334 16.73 -8.71 -1.33
N PRO A 335 17.20 -9.87 -0.84
CA PRO A 335 16.38 -10.85 -0.12
C PRO A 335 16.00 -10.40 1.31
N ARG A 336 16.48 -9.23 1.76
CA ARG A 336 16.18 -8.62 3.06
C ARG A 336 15.09 -7.57 2.97
N ASP A 337 14.61 -7.23 1.77
CA ASP A 337 13.52 -6.27 1.60
C ASP A 337 12.19 -6.85 2.10
N VAL A 338 11.62 -6.22 3.13
CA VAL A 338 10.30 -6.57 3.67
C VAL A 338 9.24 -6.47 2.58
N ASP A 339 9.30 -5.44 1.74
CA ASP A 339 8.30 -5.18 0.72
C ASP A 339 8.29 -6.25 -0.36
N SER A 340 9.44 -6.86 -0.69
CA SER A 340 9.55 -7.96 -1.66
C SER A 340 8.62 -9.12 -1.31
N TYR A 341 8.63 -9.57 -0.04
CA TYR A 341 7.75 -10.64 0.43
C TYR A 341 6.28 -10.25 0.44
N LEU A 342 5.96 -8.99 0.75
CA LEU A 342 4.58 -8.50 0.72
C LEU A 342 4.05 -8.46 -0.73
N ASP A 343 4.85 -7.94 -1.65
CA ASP A 343 4.51 -7.78 -3.07
C ASP A 343 4.41 -9.16 -3.76
N ALA A 344 5.22 -10.14 -3.36
CA ALA A 344 5.12 -11.53 -3.78
C ALA A 344 3.79 -12.17 -3.32
N ALA A 345 3.40 -11.96 -2.06
CA ALA A 345 2.12 -12.42 -1.53
C ALA A 345 0.92 -11.81 -2.28
N ASP A 346 0.94 -10.51 -2.56
CA ASP A 346 -0.13 -9.86 -3.33
C ASP A 346 -0.22 -10.38 -4.78
N THR A 347 0.92 -10.70 -5.39
CA THR A 347 0.96 -11.30 -6.73
C THR A 347 0.44 -12.74 -6.76
N GLN A 348 0.77 -13.54 -5.74
CA GLN A 348 0.24 -14.88 -5.52
C GLN A 348 -1.29 -14.88 -5.37
N ARG A 349 -1.82 -13.95 -4.57
CA ARG A 349 -3.27 -13.73 -4.39
C ARG A 349 -3.95 -13.41 -5.72
N ALA A 350 -3.39 -12.50 -6.51
CA ALA A 350 -3.92 -12.14 -7.84
C ALA A 350 -3.90 -13.30 -8.85
N LEU A 351 -3.06 -14.32 -8.62
CA LEU A 351 -2.98 -15.53 -9.43
C LEU A 351 -3.81 -16.69 -8.86
N HIS A 352 -4.52 -16.55 -7.73
CA HIS A 352 -5.10 -17.70 -7.02
C HIS A 352 -4.07 -18.81 -6.70
N ASP A 353 -2.81 -18.41 -6.51
CA ASP A 353 -1.68 -19.29 -6.21
C ASP A 353 -1.31 -19.14 -4.73
N TYR A 354 -2.20 -19.62 -3.86
CA TYR A 354 -2.16 -19.28 -2.44
C TYR A 354 -1.05 -20.00 -1.64
N GLU A 355 -0.45 -21.04 -2.21
CA GLU A 355 0.66 -21.78 -1.59
C GLU A 355 1.88 -20.85 -1.43
N GLY A 356 2.49 -20.80 -0.25
CA GLY A 356 3.66 -19.96 0.03
C GLY A 356 3.35 -18.57 0.61
N ILE A 357 2.09 -18.13 0.64
CA ILE A 357 1.74 -16.79 1.17
C ILE A 357 2.04 -16.69 2.67
N ASP A 358 1.69 -17.71 3.46
CA ASP A 358 1.94 -17.72 4.90
C ASP A 358 3.45 -17.64 5.20
N GLU A 359 4.30 -18.30 4.41
CA GLU A 359 5.76 -18.21 4.49
C GLU A 359 6.27 -16.81 4.16
N ASN A 360 5.79 -16.20 3.07
CA ASN A 360 6.17 -14.85 2.67
C ASN A 360 5.80 -13.83 3.77
N LEU A 361 4.57 -13.90 4.28
CA LEU A 361 4.12 -13.02 5.36
C LEU A 361 4.86 -13.30 6.67
N ALA A 362 5.26 -14.54 6.95
CA ALA A 362 6.10 -14.86 8.10
C ALA A 362 7.50 -14.22 7.99
N GLN A 363 8.14 -14.25 6.81
CA GLN A 363 9.41 -13.55 6.58
C GLN A 363 9.25 -12.04 6.73
N ALA A 364 8.23 -11.45 6.13
CA ALA A 364 7.94 -10.02 6.27
C ALA A 364 7.75 -9.61 7.74
N ARG A 365 7.07 -10.44 8.54
CA ARG A 365 6.94 -10.22 10.00
C ARG A 365 8.28 -10.30 10.72
N VAL A 366 9.17 -11.23 10.36
CA VAL A 366 10.50 -11.33 11.01
C VAL A 366 11.34 -10.09 10.70
N LEU A 367 11.33 -9.64 9.45
CA LEU A 367 12.15 -8.54 8.96
C LEU A 367 11.57 -7.14 9.29
N GLY A 368 10.27 -7.02 9.56
CA GLY A 368 9.60 -5.73 9.76
C GLY A 368 8.41 -5.76 10.72
N ASN A 369 8.59 -6.31 11.93
CA ASN A 369 7.48 -6.56 12.88
C ASN A 369 6.77 -5.31 13.45
N ARG A 370 7.25 -4.08 13.19
CA ARG A 370 6.63 -2.83 13.66
C ARG A 370 6.13 -1.94 12.52
N THR A 371 6.16 -2.43 11.29
CA THR A 371 5.66 -1.68 10.13
C THR A 371 4.15 -1.89 9.97
N ASP A 372 3.36 -0.81 9.96
CA ASP A 372 1.91 -0.87 9.76
C ASP A 372 1.51 -1.58 8.45
N ARG A 373 2.35 -1.48 7.41
CA ARG A 373 2.16 -2.20 6.13
C ARG A 373 2.12 -3.71 6.32
N VAL A 374 3.06 -4.29 7.08
CA VAL A 374 3.12 -5.73 7.36
C VAL A 374 1.85 -6.16 8.10
N GLY A 375 1.46 -5.39 9.13
CA GLY A 375 0.21 -5.65 9.87
C GLY A 375 -1.03 -5.61 8.97
N ARG A 376 -1.12 -4.66 8.04
CA ARG A 376 -2.23 -4.55 7.08
C ARG A 376 -2.25 -5.69 6.08
N ALA A 377 -1.10 -6.09 5.52
CA ALA A 377 -1.00 -7.20 4.58
C ALA A 377 -1.44 -8.52 5.23
N VAL A 378 -0.97 -8.77 6.46
CA VAL A 378 -1.43 -9.89 7.29
C VAL A 378 -2.93 -9.86 7.50
N GLN A 379 -3.50 -8.72 7.91
CA GLN A 379 -4.94 -8.62 8.17
C GLN A 379 -5.77 -8.76 6.90
N SER A 380 -5.24 -8.31 5.75
CA SER A 380 -5.85 -8.52 4.43
C SER A 380 -5.85 -10.01 4.08
N TRP A 381 -4.72 -10.69 4.22
CA TRP A 381 -4.67 -12.13 4.02
C TRP A 381 -5.57 -12.92 4.99
N ASP A 382 -5.59 -12.57 6.28
CA ASP A 382 -6.48 -13.18 7.28
C ASP A 382 -7.98 -13.02 6.91
N ARG A 383 -8.35 -11.89 6.29
CA ARG A 383 -9.69 -11.67 5.77
C ARG A 383 -9.96 -12.49 4.51
N GLU A 384 -9.02 -12.54 3.56
CA GLU A 384 -9.18 -13.34 2.34
C GLU A 384 -9.28 -14.82 2.68
N ARG A 385 -8.33 -15.40 3.43
CA ARG A 385 -8.37 -16.80 3.86
C ARG A 385 -9.58 -17.13 4.76
N GLY A 386 -10.19 -16.12 5.38
CA GLY A 386 -11.34 -16.24 6.27
C GLY A 386 -12.66 -16.46 5.54
N TRP A 387 -13.77 -16.34 6.27
CA TRP A 387 -15.12 -16.43 5.72
C TRP A 387 -15.40 -15.30 4.72
N GLN A 388 -15.90 -15.66 3.54
CA GLN A 388 -16.40 -14.70 2.54
C GLN A 388 -17.92 -14.70 2.53
N PHE A 389 -18.52 -13.53 2.34
CA PHE A 389 -19.97 -13.39 2.33
C PHE A 389 -20.42 -12.29 1.38
N ASP A 390 -21.38 -12.61 0.53
CA ASP A 390 -21.94 -11.71 -0.47
C ASP A 390 -23.45 -11.77 -0.45
N ILE A 391 -24.08 -10.60 -0.44
CA ILE A 391 -25.51 -10.43 -0.71
C ILE A 391 -25.68 -9.39 -1.81
N SER A 392 -26.46 -9.73 -2.82
CA SER A 392 -27.00 -8.77 -3.78
C SER A 392 -28.52 -8.86 -3.81
N GLN A 393 -29.16 -7.70 -3.85
CA GLN A 393 -30.60 -7.55 -3.96
C GLN A 393 -30.92 -6.56 -5.08
N GLU A 394 -31.72 -6.99 -6.04
CA GLU A 394 -32.29 -6.17 -7.10
C GLU A 394 -33.80 -6.07 -6.89
N ASN A 395 -34.37 -4.88 -7.10
CA ASN A 395 -35.82 -4.68 -7.16
C ASN A 395 -36.14 -3.81 -8.37
N GLY A 396 -36.87 -4.36 -9.33
CA GLY A 396 -37.28 -3.65 -10.53
C GLY A 396 -38.77 -3.35 -10.54
N LYS A 397 -39.11 -2.25 -11.22
CA LYS A 397 -40.47 -1.89 -11.58
C LYS A 397 -40.52 -1.56 -13.07
N GLY A 398 -41.28 -2.36 -13.81
CA GLY A 398 -41.53 -2.19 -15.23
C GLY A 398 -42.73 -1.29 -15.52
N SER A 399 -42.92 -0.99 -16.81
CA SER A 399 -44.07 -0.26 -17.34
C SER A 399 -45.10 -1.15 -18.03
N SER A 400 -44.80 -2.44 -18.12
CA SER A 400 -45.58 -3.44 -18.87
C SER A 400 -45.58 -4.74 -18.08
N PRO A 401 -46.76 -5.36 -17.90
CA PRO A 401 -46.85 -6.57 -17.11
C PRO A 401 -46.27 -7.77 -17.85
N ASP A 402 -46.15 -7.72 -19.19
CA ASP A 402 -45.78 -8.86 -20.04
C ASP A 402 -44.41 -9.50 -19.71
N TYR A 403 -43.52 -8.76 -19.04
CA TYR A 403 -42.20 -9.24 -18.59
C TYR A 403 -41.99 -9.12 -17.07
N GLY A 404 -43.02 -8.72 -16.33
CA GLY A 404 -43.00 -8.48 -14.88
C GLY A 404 -43.16 -7.00 -14.55
N ASP A 405 -44.34 -6.61 -14.06
CA ASP A 405 -44.60 -5.21 -13.64
C ASP A 405 -43.73 -4.81 -12.42
N ARG A 406 -43.45 -5.80 -11.56
CA ARG A 406 -42.51 -5.71 -10.46
C ARG A 406 -41.74 -7.01 -10.39
N ASP A 407 -40.45 -6.91 -10.22
CA ASP A 407 -39.58 -8.07 -10.05
C ASP A 407 -38.56 -7.80 -8.93
N SER A 408 -38.00 -8.89 -8.42
CA SER A 408 -37.01 -8.82 -7.37
C SER A 408 -36.12 -10.05 -7.44
N ALA A 409 -34.83 -9.87 -7.21
CA ALA A 409 -33.86 -10.95 -7.17
C ALA A 409 -32.89 -10.76 -6.01
N THR A 410 -32.72 -11.80 -5.20
CA THR A 410 -31.77 -11.88 -4.09
C THR A 410 -30.82 -13.03 -4.36
N LEU A 411 -29.51 -12.77 -4.28
CA LEU A 411 -28.48 -13.78 -4.19
C LEU A 411 -27.74 -13.58 -2.88
N ALA A 412 -27.57 -14.66 -2.11
CA ALA A 412 -26.75 -14.69 -0.92
C ALA A 412 -25.77 -15.86 -1.02
N THR A 413 -24.49 -15.60 -0.79
CA THR A 413 -23.42 -16.60 -0.81
C THR A 413 -22.61 -16.48 0.48
N ILE A 414 -22.25 -17.61 1.07
CA ILE A 414 -21.28 -17.71 2.15
C ILE A 414 -20.26 -18.79 1.82
N GLU A 415 -18.99 -18.48 2.04
CA GLU A 415 -17.87 -19.37 1.74
C GLU A 415 -17.09 -19.64 3.02
N SER A 416 -16.76 -20.90 3.25
CA SER A 416 -15.86 -21.30 4.33
C SER A 416 -14.51 -20.60 4.20
N PRO A 417 -13.71 -20.55 5.28
CA PRO A 417 -12.29 -20.27 5.17
C PRO A 417 -11.62 -21.18 4.14
N LEU A 418 -10.49 -20.73 3.59
CA LEU A 418 -9.68 -21.49 2.65
C LEU A 418 -9.16 -22.76 3.35
N ILE A 419 -9.36 -23.90 2.71
CA ILE A 419 -8.96 -25.23 3.17
C ILE A 419 -7.80 -25.67 2.30
N ASP A 420 -6.65 -25.96 2.93
CA ASP A 420 -5.46 -26.46 2.26
C ASP A 420 -5.02 -25.55 1.10
N ASP A 421 -5.15 -24.23 1.28
CA ASP A 421 -4.82 -23.18 0.31
C ASP A 421 -5.50 -23.29 -1.08
N HIS A 422 -6.45 -24.22 -1.24
CA HIS A 422 -7.01 -24.54 -2.55
C HIS A 422 -8.52 -24.64 -2.58
N TRP A 423 -9.20 -24.83 -1.45
CA TRP A 423 -10.61 -25.21 -1.47
C TRP A 423 -11.50 -24.37 -0.56
N ARG A 424 -12.74 -24.15 -0.98
CA ARG A 424 -13.81 -23.63 -0.12
C ARG A 424 -15.07 -24.45 -0.28
N VAL A 425 -15.77 -24.64 0.83
CA VAL A 425 -17.17 -25.08 0.82
C VAL A 425 -18.05 -23.84 0.76
N VAL A 426 -19.06 -23.88 -0.11
CA VAL A 426 -19.95 -22.75 -0.37
C VAL A 426 -21.37 -23.14 -0.02
N ALA A 427 -22.10 -22.25 0.64
CA ALA A 427 -23.55 -22.30 0.73
C ALA A 427 -24.13 -21.07 0.04
N LEU A 428 -25.18 -21.25 -0.74
CA LEU A 428 -25.78 -20.17 -1.50
C LEU A 428 -27.30 -20.30 -1.60
N GLY A 429 -27.95 -19.14 -1.66
CA GLY A 429 -29.39 -18.99 -1.81
C GLY A 429 -29.73 -18.01 -2.92
N ARG A 430 -30.64 -18.40 -3.80
CA ARG A 430 -31.21 -17.56 -4.85
C ARG A 430 -32.72 -17.47 -4.67
N TYR A 431 -33.22 -16.26 -4.66
CA TYR A 431 -34.64 -15.96 -4.59
C TYR A 431 -34.98 -14.95 -5.67
N SER A 432 -35.91 -15.27 -6.56
CA SER A 432 -36.39 -14.35 -7.58
C SER A 432 -37.91 -14.37 -7.61
N THR A 433 -38.55 -13.23 -7.86
CA THR A 433 -40.01 -13.12 -7.96
C THR A 433 -40.38 -12.12 -9.04
N ALA A 434 -41.53 -12.31 -9.67
CA ALA A 434 -42.11 -11.36 -10.61
C ALA A 434 -43.65 -11.39 -10.57
N ASP A 435 -44.26 -10.21 -10.69
CA ASP A 435 -45.71 -10.02 -10.81
C ASP A 435 -46.07 -10.04 -12.31
N LEU A 436 -46.69 -11.13 -12.77
CA LEU A 436 -47.05 -11.34 -14.19
C LEU A 436 -48.57 -11.20 -14.41
N PRO A 437 -49.06 -11.00 -15.65
CA PRO A 437 -50.48 -10.99 -15.97
C PRO A 437 -51.19 -12.28 -15.56
N GLU A 438 -50.48 -13.40 -15.61
CA GLU A 438 -50.99 -14.72 -15.23
C GLU A 438 -50.99 -14.97 -13.72
N GLY A 439 -50.31 -14.11 -12.95
CA GLY A 439 -50.15 -14.18 -11.51
C GLY A 439 -48.70 -14.25 -11.07
N ASP A 440 -48.49 -14.26 -9.75
CA ASP A 440 -47.15 -14.18 -9.18
C ASP A 440 -46.34 -15.45 -9.49
N VAL A 441 -45.07 -15.26 -9.83
CA VAL A 441 -44.08 -16.34 -9.96
C VAL A 441 -42.91 -16.13 -9.03
N ARG A 442 -42.36 -17.23 -8.48
CA ARG A 442 -41.11 -17.21 -7.73
C ARG A 442 -40.20 -18.37 -8.10
N ARG A 443 -38.90 -18.10 -8.12
CA ARG A 443 -37.83 -19.09 -8.14
C ARG A 443 -37.11 -19.04 -6.81
N THR A 444 -37.05 -20.17 -6.12
CA THR A 444 -36.32 -20.24 -4.83
C THR A 444 -35.43 -21.46 -4.84
N ARG A 445 -34.14 -21.24 -4.61
CA ARG A 445 -33.13 -22.28 -4.61
C ARG A 445 -32.16 -22.06 -3.47
N PHE A 446 -31.82 -23.11 -2.75
CA PHE A 446 -30.77 -23.08 -1.73
C PHE A 446 -29.92 -24.32 -1.88
N GLY A 447 -28.61 -24.17 -1.80
CA GLY A 447 -27.70 -25.25 -2.12
C GLY A 447 -26.31 -25.08 -1.53
N PHE A 448 -25.49 -26.06 -1.86
CA PHE A 448 -24.11 -26.14 -1.43
C PHE A 448 -23.21 -26.51 -2.61
N GLY A 449 -21.95 -26.11 -2.52
CA GLY A 449 -20.95 -26.39 -3.51
C GLY A 449 -19.55 -26.40 -2.95
N VAL A 450 -18.60 -26.65 -3.83
CA VAL A 450 -17.17 -26.55 -3.57
C VAL A 450 -16.56 -25.66 -4.64
N ARG A 451 -15.66 -24.77 -4.22
CA ARG A 451 -14.78 -23.98 -5.09
C ARG A 451 -13.34 -24.46 -4.92
N GLY A 452 -12.61 -24.54 -6.01
CA GLY A 452 -11.21 -24.92 -6.09
C GLY A 452 -10.38 -23.85 -6.77
N TYR A 453 -9.19 -23.61 -6.25
CA TYR A 453 -8.25 -22.58 -6.70
C TYR A 453 -6.91 -23.22 -7.02
N ALA A 454 -6.34 -22.82 -8.16
CA ALA A 454 -4.96 -23.10 -8.54
C ALA A 454 -4.43 -21.90 -9.32
N ARG A 455 -3.13 -21.88 -9.61
CA ARG A 455 -2.50 -20.77 -10.33
C ARG A 455 -3.21 -20.42 -11.66
N GLY A 456 -3.88 -19.28 -11.67
CA GLY A 456 -4.67 -18.70 -12.75
C GLY A 456 -6.03 -19.37 -12.98
N LEU A 457 -6.47 -20.26 -12.09
CA LEU A 457 -7.64 -21.11 -12.28
C LEU A 457 -8.54 -21.08 -11.04
N GLU A 458 -9.82 -20.82 -11.26
CA GLU A 458 -10.89 -21.09 -10.31
C GLU A 458 -11.88 -22.07 -10.97
N ALA A 459 -12.36 -23.04 -10.20
CA ALA A 459 -13.40 -23.96 -10.65
C ALA A 459 -14.41 -24.20 -9.53
N TYR A 460 -15.65 -24.49 -9.89
CA TYR A 460 -16.68 -24.78 -8.91
C TYR A 460 -17.64 -25.86 -9.38
N VAL A 461 -18.24 -26.56 -8.41
CA VAL A 461 -19.39 -27.45 -8.62
C VAL A 461 -20.37 -27.25 -7.47
N GLN A 462 -21.65 -27.15 -7.78
CA GLN A 462 -22.70 -26.93 -6.79
C GLN A 462 -24.04 -27.55 -7.17
N ALA A 463 -24.85 -27.82 -6.16
CA ALA A 463 -26.19 -28.36 -6.31
C ALA A 463 -27.18 -27.49 -5.53
N LEU A 464 -28.19 -26.95 -6.25
CA LEU A 464 -29.23 -26.10 -5.68
C LEU A 464 -30.62 -26.69 -5.94
N PRO A 465 -31.13 -27.51 -5.02
CA PRO A 465 -32.53 -27.94 -5.01
C PRO A 465 -33.50 -26.76 -5.08
N ALA A 466 -34.58 -26.92 -5.83
CA ALA A 466 -35.68 -25.97 -5.81
C ALA A 466 -36.48 -26.08 -4.50
N ALA A 467 -36.86 -24.94 -3.94
CA ALA A 467 -37.76 -24.80 -2.81
C ALA A 467 -39.12 -24.19 -3.21
N ASP A 468 -39.31 -23.92 -4.50
CA ASP A 468 -40.60 -23.54 -5.11
C ASP A 468 -41.31 -24.75 -5.75
N ARG A 469 -42.51 -24.52 -6.30
CA ARG A 469 -43.38 -25.56 -6.86
C ARG A 469 -43.54 -25.48 -8.39
N TYR A 470 -42.88 -24.54 -9.05
CA TYR A 470 -43.11 -24.30 -10.48
C TYR A 470 -42.39 -25.34 -11.33
N VAL A 471 -41.07 -25.42 -11.22
CA VAL A 471 -40.24 -26.38 -11.98
C VAL A 471 -39.82 -27.57 -11.11
N GLY A 472 -39.56 -27.35 -9.82
CA GLY A 472 -39.22 -28.43 -8.87
C GLY A 472 -37.92 -29.20 -9.18
N LYS A 473 -37.02 -28.67 -10.01
CA LYS A 473 -35.76 -29.32 -10.40
C LYS A 473 -34.58 -28.81 -9.59
N THR A 474 -33.68 -29.71 -9.20
CA THR A 474 -32.34 -29.35 -8.73
C THR A 474 -31.50 -28.79 -9.88
N ALA A 475 -30.92 -27.61 -9.68
CA ALA A 475 -29.88 -27.08 -10.56
C ALA A 475 -28.55 -27.71 -10.14
N LEU A 476 -27.93 -28.47 -11.04
CA LEU A 476 -26.54 -28.88 -10.93
C LEU A 476 -25.73 -27.91 -11.78
N GLU A 477 -24.77 -27.25 -11.16
CA GLU A 477 -23.98 -26.22 -11.79
C GLU A 477 -22.49 -26.54 -11.64
N ALA A 478 -21.74 -26.25 -12.69
CA ALA A 478 -20.30 -26.36 -12.68
C ALA A 478 -19.73 -25.24 -13.56
N GLY A 479 -18.63 -24.63 -13.11
CA GLY A 479 -17.98 -23.58 -13.87
C GLY A 479 -16.47 -23.58 -13.69
N VAL A 480 -15.78 -22.97 -14.65
CA VAL A 480 -14.33 -22.81 -14.67
C VAL A 480 -13.98 -21.42 -15.19
N ASN A 481 -13.18 -20.68 -14.43
CA ASN A 481 -12.55 -19.43 -14.81
C ASN A 481 -11.05 -19.66 -14.92
N TRP A 482 -10.49 -19.51 -16.12
CA TRP A 482 -9.07 -19.74 -16.37
C TRP A 482 -8.42 -18.52 -17.03
N ALA A 483 -7.59 -17.82 -16.27
CA ALA A 483 -6.66 -16.83 -16.79
C ALA A 483 -5.46 -17.57 -17.42
N ILE A 484 -5.52 -17.82 -18.73
CA ILE A 484 -4.50 -18.55 -19.50
C ILE A 484 -3.18 -17.77 -19.51
N SER A 485 -3.27 -16.44 -19.60
CA SER A 485 -2.15 -15.50 -19.54
C SER A 485 -2.64 -14.19 -18.93
N ASP A 486 -1.74 -13.22 -18.81
CA ASP A 486 -2.08 -11.86 -18.37
C ASP A 486 -3.01 -11.12 -19.35
N HIS A 487 -3.16 -11.64 -20.57
CA HIS A 487 -3.97 -11.02 -21.61
C HIS A 487 -5.23 -11.79 -21.98
N TRP A 488 -5.34 -13.07 -21.60
CA TRP A 488 -6.42 -13.94 -22.06
C TRP A 488 -6.99 -14.74 -20.90
N ALA A 489 -8.31 -14.67 -20.75
CA ALA A 489 -9.06 -15.49 -19.82
C ALA A 489 -10.27 -16.14 -20.51
N ILE A 490 -10.61 -17.35 -20.09
CA ILE A 490 -11.81 -18.07 -20.52
C ILE A 490 -12.64 -18.40 -19.29
N ALA A 491 -13.93 -18.10 -19.34
CA ALA A 491 -14.92 -18.52 -18.36
C ALA A 491 -15.91 -19.48 -19.04
N THR A 492 -16.31 -20.56 -18.37
CA THR A 492 -17.32 -21.49 -18.88
C THR A 492 -18.19 -21.97 -17.75
N ASP A 493 -19.50 -21.87 -17.92
CA ASP A 493 -20.50 -22.20 -16.91
C ASP A 493 -21.56 -23.11 -17.50
N PHE A 494 -21.91 -24.16 -16.76
CA PHE A 494 -22.94 -25.11 -17.11
C PHE A 494 -23.98 -25.18 -16.00
N SER A 495 -25.26 -25.20 -16.37
CA SER A 495 -26.36 -25.43 -15.45
C SER A 495 -27.41 -26.36 -16.05
N THR A 496 -27.92 -27.31 -15.25
CA THR A 496 -29.04 -28.16 -15.67
C THR A 496 -30.40 -27.47 -15.57
N ALA A 497 -30.46 -26.32 -14.91
CA ALA A 497 -31.67 -25.50 -14.75
C ALA A 497 -31.25 -24.03 -14.56
N GLY A 498 -30.77 -23.41 -15.63
CA GLY A 498 -30.10 -22.10 -15.65
C GLY A 498 -30.96 -20.96 -15.13
N GLU A 499 -30.33 -20.01 -14.46
CA GLU A 499 -30.97 -18.84 -13.87
C GLU A 499 -31.46 -17.84 -14.94
N ASP A 500 -30.87 -17.83 -16.14
CA ASP A 500 -31.31 -16.97 -17.26
C ASP A 500 -32.58 -17.48 -17.96
N THR A 501 -33.19 -18.56 -17.44
CA THR A 501 -34.54 -18.95 -17.82
C THR A 501 -35.51 -17.85 -17.36
N PRO A 502 -36.31 -17.22 -18.25
CA PRO A 502 -37.25 -16.18 -17.87
C PRO A 502 -38.23 -16.65 -16.78
N LEU A 503 -38.51 -15.79 -15.80
CA LEU A 503 -39.45 -16.13 -14.72
C LEU A 503 -40.86 -16.44 -15.25
N ARG A 504 -41.29 -15.77 -16.32
CA ARG A 504 -42.54 -16.12 -17.01
C ARG A 504 -42.52 -17.54 -17.58
N ALA A 505 -41.40 -18.01 -18.14
CA ALA A 505 -41.27 -19.40 -18.59
C ALA A 505 -41.40 -20.38 -17.41
N GLN A 506 -40.81 -20.03 -16.26
CA GLN A 506 -40.92 -20.82 -15.05
C GLN A 506 -42.37 -20.93 -14.54
N TYR A 507 -43.18 -19.87 -14.63
CA TYR A 507 -44.61 -19.94 -14.27
C TYR A 507 -45.31 -21.12 -14.97
N TYR A 508 -44.96 -21.39 -16.23
CA TYR A 508 -45.48 -22.50 -17.04
C TYR A 508 -44.70 -23.83 -16.87
N GLY A 509 -43.85 -23.96 -15.85
CA GLY A 509 -43.06 -25.17 -15.59
C GLY A 509 -41.91 -25.40 -16.56
N ILE A 510 -41.48 -24.36 -17.29
CA ILE A 510 -40.42 -24.45 -18.29
C ILE A 510 -39.06 -24.13 -17.64
N SER A 511 -38.03 -24.88 -18.01
CA SER A 511 -36.65 -24.72 -17.53
C SER A 511 -35.66 -24.90 -18.67
N ALA A 512 -34.49 -24.27 -18.59
CA ALA A 512 -33.42 -24.46 -19.58
C ALA A 512 -32.17 -25.12 -18.99
N LYS A 513 -31.54 -26.00 -19.78
CA LYS A 513 -30.14 -26.37 -19.57
C LYS A 513 -29.28 -25.34 -20.29
N THR A 514 -28.34 -24.74 -19.59
CA THR A 514 -27.53 -23.62 -20.10
C THR A 514 -26.07 -24.03 -20.13
N LEU A 515 -25.39 -23.68 -21.22
CA LEU A 515 -23.94 -23.65 -21.32
C LEU A 515 -23.54 -22.25 -21.78
N GLU A 516 -22.79 -21.54 -20.95
CA GLU A 516 -22.21 -20.24 -21.25
C GLU A 516 -20.70 -20.37 -21.38
N THR A 517 -20.11 -19.65 -22.32
CA THR A 517 -18.67 -19.55 -22.47
C THR A 517 -18.31 -18.12 -22.85
N ALA A 518 -17.35 -17.54 -22.15
CA ALA A 518 -16.85 -16.22 -22.43
C ALA A 518 -15.34 -16.20 -22.56
N VAL A 519 -14.84 -15.47 -23.54
CA VAL A 519 -13.42 -15.17 -23.73
C VAL A 519 -13.21 -13.69 -23.47
N THR A 520 -12.28 -13.37 -22.57
CA THR A 520 -11.86 -12.00 -22.30
C THR A 520 -10.43 -11.82 -22.80
N TRP A 521 -10.21 -10.81 -23.64
CA TRP A 521 -8.89 -10.27 -23.94
C TRP A 521 -8.69 -8.96 -23.18
N ARG A 522 -7.59 -8.82 -22.45
CA ARG A 522 -7.24 -7.61 -21.72
C ARG A 522 -5.84 -7.16 -22.13
N ALA A 523 -5.72 -5.96 -22.72
CA ALA A 523 -4.41 -5.38 -22.94
C ALA A 523 -3.82 -4.87 -21.62
N SER A 524 -4.63 -4.17 -20.82
CA SER A 524 -4.26 -3.58 -19.52
C SER A 524 -5.52 -3.06 -18.79
N GLU A 525 -5.36 -2.26 -17.73
CA GLU A 525 -6.44 -1.53 -17.05
C GLU A 525 -7.22 -0.56 -17.96
N LEU A 526 -6.63 -0.20 -19.10
CA LEU A 526 -7.21 0.73 -20.06
C LEU A 526 -8.07 0.07 -21.13
N THR A 527 -7.82 -1.19 -21.49
CA THR A 527 -8.44 -1.77 -22.69
C THR A 527 -8.72 -3.24 -22.49
N HIS A 528 -9.98 -3.62 -22.71
CA HIS A 528 -10.38 -5.02 -22.75
C HIS A 528 -11.52 -5.25 -23.76
N ALA A 529 -11.59 -6.48 -24.25
CA ALA A 529 -12.68 -6.99 -25.07
C ALA A 529 -13.19 -8.30 -24.47
N ARG A 530 -14.50 -8.53 -24.53
CA ARG A 530 -15.14 -9.77 -24.07
C ARG A 530 -16.10 -10.28 -25.14
N LEU A 531 -16.05 -11.56 -25.42
CA LEU A 531 -17.02 -12.28 -26.26
C LEU A 531 -17.64 -13.40 -25.43
N GLY A 532 -18.92 -13.28 -25.14
CA GLY A 532 -19.75 -14.32 -24.51
C GLY A 532 -20.65 -15.01 -25.53
N VAL A 533 -20.84 -16.31 -25.37
CA VAL A 533 -21.81 -17.12 -26.11
C VAL A 533 -22.53 -18.02 -25.11
N ALA A 534 -23.86 -18.03 -25.15
CA ALA A 534 -24.66 -18.93 -24.34
C ALA A 534 -25.58 -19.78 -25.23
N ARG A 535 -25.80 -21.02 -24.80
CA ARG A 535 -26.70 -21.96 -25.44
C ARG A 535 -27.65 -22.56 -24.43
N ASP A 536 -28.92 -22.26 -24.60
CA ASP A 536 -30.00 -22.76 -23.76
C ASP A 536 -30.80 -23.83 -24.50
N ASN A 537 -31.08 -24.93 -23.81
CA ASN A 537 -31.98 -25.98 -24.27
C ASN A 537 -33.17 -26.06 -23.32
N PHE A 538 -34.28 -25.45 -23.71
CA PHE A 538 -35.51 -25.36 -22.93
C PHE A 538 -36.27 -26.68 -22.95
N SER A 539 -36.95 -26.98 -21.83
CA SER A 539 -37.75 -28.19 -21.66
C SER A 539 -39.00 -28.24 -22.55
N ASP A 540 -39.42 -27.11 -23.11
CA ASP A 540 -40.52 -27.01 -24.06
C ASP A 540 -40.10 -27.32 -25.52
N GLY A 541 -38.81 -27.59 -25.75
CA GLY A 541 -38.22 -27.87 -27.06
C GLY A 541 -37.60 -26.66 -27.77
N ASN A 542 -37.67 -25.45 -27.20
CA ASN A 542 -36.94 -24.30 -27.72
C ASN A 542 -35.44 -24.43 -27.46
N LYS A 543 -34.62 -23.98 -28.41
CA LYS A 543 -33.18 -23.83 -28.26
C LYS A 543 -32.84 -22.38 -28.56
N ARG A 544 -32.22 -21.71 -27.58
CA ARG A 544 -31.73 -20.34 -27.71
C ARG A 544 -30.21 -20.37 -27.85
N THR A 545 -29.69 -19.57 -28.76
CA THR A 545 -28.26 -19.25 -28.81
C THR A 545 -28.16 -17.74 -28.73
N SER A 546 -27.47 -17.23 -27.71
CA SER A 546 -27.20 -15.81 -27.53
C SER A 546 -25.71 -15.56 -27.53
N TRP A 547 -25.34 -14.32 -27.87
CA TRP A 547 -23.96 -13.89 -27.85
C TRP A 547 -23.88 -12.40 -27.52
N LEU A 548 -22.76 -12.00 -26.94
CA LEU A 548 -22.48 -10.62 -26.58
C LEU A 548 -20.99 -10.35 -26.80
N ALA A 549 -20.68 -9.34 -27.61
CA ALA A 549 -19.34 -8.81 -27.80
C ALA A 549 -19.30 -7.40 -27.20
N ALA A 550 -18.36 -7.16 -26.28
CA ALA A 550 -18.13 -5.86 -25.68
C ALA A 550 -16.67 -5.45 -25.84
N PHE A 551 -16.44 -4.20 -26.20
CA PHE A 551 -15.13 -3.55 -26.20
C PHE A 551 -15.18 -2.32 -25.31
N THR A 552 -14.20 -2.18 -24.42
CA THR A 552 -14.11 -1.06 -23.49
C THR A 552 -12.71 -0.47 -23.54
N GLN A 553 -12.66 0.86 -23.61
CA GLN A 553 -11.45 1.66 -23.63
C GLN A 553 -11.57 2.79 -22.60
N ARG A 554 -10.58 2.92 -21.72
CA ARG A 554 -10.39 4.11 -20.90
C ARG A 554 -9.99 5.27 -21.80
N VAL A 555 -10.84 6.28 -21.85
CA VAL A 555 -10.63 7.47 -22.70
C VAL A 555 -10.03 8.63 -21.93
N TYR A 556 -10.19 8.65 -20.61
CA TYR A 556 -9.60 9.66 -19.74
C TYR A 556 -9.32 9.08 -18.35
N THR A 557 -8.14 9.37 -17.83
CA THR A 557 -7.72 9.07 -16.46
C THR A 557 -7.19 10.35 -15.84
N ALA A 558 -7.65 10.65 -14.64
CA ALA A 558 -7.12 11.69 -13.78
C ALA A 558 -7.05 11.15 -12.34
N PRO A 559 -6.38 11.83 -11.40
CA PRO A 559 -6.33 11.34 -10.04
C PRO A 559 -7.74 11.13 -9.51
N ASN A 560 -8.03 9.92 -9.02
CA ASN A 560 -9.32 9.53 -8.44
C ASN A 560 -10.51 9.50 -9.43
N LEU A 561 -10.26 9.62 -10.74
CA LEU A 561 -11.29 9.73 -11.78
C LEU A 561 -10.95 8.90 -13.02
N ALA A 562 -11.88 8.06 -13.44
CA ALA A 562 -11.79 7.29 -14.68
C ALA A 562 -13.04 7.48 -15.53
N LEU A 563 -12.83 7.65 -16.84
CA LEU A 563 -13.88 7.65 -17.85
C LEU A 563 -13.58 6.57 -18.90
N ASP A 564 -14.48 5.62 -19.00
CA ASP A 564 -14.46 4.57 -20.01
C ASP A 564 -15.51 4.85 -21.08
N GLY A 565 -15.17 4.54 -22.33
CA GLY A 565 -16.08 4.48 -23.46
C GLY A 565 -16.02 3.09 -24.09
N GLY A 566 -17.11 2.63 -24.67
CA GLY A 566 -17.16 1.29 -25.25
C GLY A 566 -18.25 1.10 -26.28
N VAL A 567 -18.25 -0.11 -26.83
CA VAL A 567 -19.27 -0.60 -27.75
C VAL A 567 -19.71 -1.98 -27.27
N GLU A 568 -21.01 -2.21 -27.27
CA GLU A 568 -21.62 -3.50 -26.99
C GLU A 568 -22.47 -3.92 -28.20
N VAL A 569 -22.30 -5.16 -28.63
CA VAL A 569 -23.09 -5.75 -29.71
C VAL A 569 -23.50 -7.14 -29.30
N GLY A 570 -24.78 -7.45 -29.38
CA GLY A 570 -25.28 -8.76 -29.00
C GLY A 570 -26.47 -9.19 -29.83
N GLY A 571 -26.97 -10.37 -29.53
CA GLY A 571 -28.19 -10.88 -30.12
C GLY A 571 -28.49 -12.30 -29.71
N SER A 572 -29.68 -12.77 -30.04
CA SER A 572 -30.12 -14.12 -29.80
C SER A 572 -30.89 -14.71 -30.98
N MET A 573 -30.96 -16.02 -31.02
CA MET A 573 -31.71 -16.78 -32.01
C MET A 573 -32.45 -17.92 -31.31
N ASN A 574 -33.76 -18.01 -31.56
CA ASN A 574 -34.62 -19.04 -30.99
C ASN A 574 -35.18 -19.94 -32.09
N THR A 575 -35.23 -21.25 -31.83
CA THR A 575 -35.77 -22.23 -32.79
C THR A 575 -37.30 -22.24 -32.88
N GLN A 576 -37.97 -21.75 -31.84
CA GLN A 576 -39.42 -21.71 -31.68
C GLN A 576 -39.81 -20.27 -31.36
N THR A 577 -41.02 -19.84 -31.71
CA THR A 577 -41.46 -18.44 -31.53
C THR A 577 -42.79 -18.33 -30.79
N ASP A 578 -43.67 -19.32 -30.91
CA ASP A 578 -44.95 -19.36 -30.19
C ASP A 578 -44.73 -19.94 -28.79
N ARG A 579 -44.29 -19.09 -27.85
CA ARG A 579 -43.95 -19.44 -26.47
C ARG A 579 -44.58 -18.47 -25.48
N PRO A 580 -44.88 -18.90 -24.25
CA PRO A 580 -45.55 -18.06 -23.26
C PRO A 580 -44.59 -17.10 -22.52
N TYR A 581 -43.43 -16.78 -23.11
CA TYR A 581 -42.40 -15.92 -22.55
C TYR A 581 -41.70 -15.17 -23.69
N PHE A 582 -40.95 -14.10 -23.37
CA PHE A 582 -40.19 -13.35 -24.37
C PHE A 582 -39.25 -14.28 -25.15
N ASN A 583 -39.52 -14.48 -26.44
CA ASN A 583 -38.82 -15.49 -27.22
C ASN A 583 -38.75 -15.10 -28.69
N PRO A 584 -38.08 -13.96 -29.01
CA PRO A 584 -37.99 -13.45 -30.37
C PRO A 584 -37.29 -14.48 -31.26
N ARG A 585 -37.73 -14.62 -32.52
CA ARG A 585 -37.09 -15.56 -33.46
C ARG A 585 -35.60 -15.27 -33.60
N ARG A 586 -35.30 -13.98 -33.73
CA ARG A 586 -33.97 -13.40 -33.77
C ARG A 586 -34.04 -11.96 -33.31
N ASP A 587 -33.11 -11.56 -32.50
CA ASP A 587 -32.88 -10.17 -32.13
C ASP A 587 -31.40 -9.81 -32.19
N ASN A 588 -31.10 -8.53 -32.38
CA ASN A 588 -29.76 -7.98 -32.28
C ASN A 588 -29.81 -6.64 -31.55
N SER A 589 -28.78 -6.34 -30.78
CA SER A 589 -28.62 -5.07 -30.09
C SER A 589 -27.24 -4.48 -30.39
N TYR A 590 -27.19 -3.15 -30.48
CA TYR A 590 -25.96 -2.39 -30.70
C TYR A 590 -26.00 -1.17 -29.78
N ALA A 591 -25.00 -0.96 -28.94
CA ALA A 591 -24.93 0.20 -28.05
C ALA A 591 -23.52 0.80 -27.98
N LEU A 592 -23.49 2.12 -27.87
CA LEU A 592 -22.35 2.85 -27.32
C LEU A 592 -22.52 2.90 -25.81
N THR A 593 -21.44 2.61 -25.08
CA THR A 593 -21.42 2.58 -23.62
C THR A 593 -20.46 3.61 -23.06
N GLY A 594 -20.78 4.13 -21.87
CA GLY A 594 -19.92 5.05 -21.14
C GLY A 594 -19.98 4.76 -19.65
N ARG A 595 -18.83 4.84 -18.98
CA ARG A 595 -18.74 4.70 -17.51
C ARG A 595 -17.88 5.80 -16.94
N LEU A 596 -18.45 6.57 -16.02
CA LEU A 596 -17.73 7.50 -15.17
C LEU A 596 -17.57 6.87 -13.78
N GLN A 597 -16.34 6.72 -13.31
CA GLN A 597 -16.05 6.31 -11.94
C GLN A 597 -15.24 7.40 -11.25
N ASN A 598 -15.69 7.82 -10.07
CA ASN A 598 -15.05 8.90 -9.31
C ASN A 598 -15.00 8.54 -7.83
N LEU A 599 -13.82 8.62 -7.23
CA LEU A 599 -13.63 8.49 -5.79
C LEU A 599 -13.96 9.84 -5.13
N LEU A 600 -15.09 9.89 -4.43
CA LEU A 600 -15.62 11.11 -3.79
C LEU A 600 -14.85 11.51 -2.54
N GLY A 601 -14.28 10.53 -1.85
CA GLY A 601 -13.48 10.75 -0.66
C GLY A 601 -12.86 9.46 -0.16
N GLN A 602 -11.64 9.56 0.34
CA GLN A 602 -10.88 8.48 0.94
C GLN A 602 -10.19 8.97 2.20
N PHE A 603 -10.15 8.10 3.21
CA PHE A 603 -9.33 8.25 4.40
C PHE A 603 -8.87 6.86 4.81
N TYR A 604 -7.62 6.52 4.47
CA TYR A 604 -7.08 5.17 4.61
C TYR A 604 -8.01 4.13 3.95
N GLU A 605 -8.50 3.14 4.69
CA GLU A 605 -9.37 2.07 4.16
C GLU A 605 -10.84 2.50 4.03
N ARG A 606 -11.18 3.74 4.44
CA ARG A 606 -12.52 4.30 4.30
C ARG A 606 -12.65 5.01 2.97
N GLN A 607 -13.57 4.58 2.13
CA GLN A 607 -13.75 5.21 0.82
C GLN A 607 -15.21 5.25 0.37
N VAL A 608 -15.51 6.27 -0.43
CA VAL A 608 -16.79 6.42 -1.12
C VAL A 608 -16.53 6.62 -2.61
N THR A 609 -16.96 5.67 -3.43
CA THR A 609 -16.86 5.77 -4.89
C THR A 609 -18.25 5.96 -5.47
N GLN A 610 -18.40 6.89 -6.41
CA GLN A 610 -19.59 7.00 -7.25
C GLN A 610 -19.33 6.43 -8.64
N ARG A 611 -20.39 5.91 -9.25
CA ARG A 611 -20.35 5.36 -10.60
C ARG A 611 -21.59 5.78 -11.39
N VAL A 612 -21.38 6.22 -12.62
CA VAL A 612 -22.42 6.47 -13.61
C VAL A 612 -22.16 5.58 -14.81
N ASP A 613 -23.14 4.76 -15.19
CA ASP A 613 -23.11 3.98 -16.43
C ASP A 613 -24.20 4.51 -17.36
N VAL A 614 -23.87 4.61 -18.65
CA VAL A 614 -24.81 4.96 -19.71
C VAL A 614 -24.63 4.00 -20.88
N ALA A 615 -25.74 3.63 -21.52
CA ALA A 615 -25.72 2.94 -22.80
C ALA A 615 -26.80 3.51 -23.71
N VAL A 616 -26.50 3.71 -24.99
CA VAL A 616 -27.47 4.19 -25.99
C VAL A 616 -27.21 3.47 -27.30
N GLY A 617 -28.27 3.03 -27.95
CA GLY A 617 -28.17 2.48 -29.31
C GLY A 617 -29.49 1.93 -29.81
N GLU A 618 -29.45 0.80 -30.49
CA GLU A 618 -30.57 0.25 -31.26
C GLU A 618 -30.83 -1.22 -30.91
N TYR A 619 -32.11 -1.59 -30.97
CA TYR A 619 -32.58 -2.97 -30.85
C TYR A 619 -33.40 -3.33 -32.08
N ASP A 620 -33.00 -4.42 -32.73
CA ASP A 620 -33.62 -4.98 -33.92
C ASP A 620 -34.23 -6.34 -33.59
N GLU A 621 -35.54 -6.47 -33.72
CA GLU A 621 -36.26 -7.71 -33.48
C GLU A 621 -36.95 -8.19 -34.76
N GLN A 622 -36.68 -9.43 -35.16
CA GLN A 622 -37.23 -9.97 -36.40
C GLN A 622 -38.77 -10.03 -36.34
N GLY A 623 -39.41 -9.24 -37.21
CA GLY A 623 -40.87 -9.14 -37.29
C GLY A 623 -41.41 -7.79 -36.83
N TYR A 624 -40.57 -6.95 -36.23
CA TYR A 624 -40.90 -5.61 -35.77
C TYR A 624 -39.97 -4.57 -36.39
N ALA A 625 -40.26 -3.28 -36.14
CA ALA A 625 -39.38 -2.20 -36.55
C ALA A 625 -38.21 -2.06 -35.57
N THR A 626 -37.01 -1.83 -36.09
CA THR A 626 -35.85 -1.43 -35.30
C THR A 626 -36.14 -0.10 -34.60
N ASP A 627 -35.81 -0.01 -33.31
CA ASP A 627 -36.01 1.22 -32.52
C ASP A 627 -34.89 1.37 -31.46
N TRP A 628 -34.77 2.56 -30.88
CA TRP A 628 -33.67 2.87 -29.98
C TRP A 628 -33.87 2.30 -28.58
N MET A 629 -32.75 1.93 -27.95
CA MET A 629 -32.64 1.53 -26.55
C MET A 629 -31.69 2.48 -25.80
N ALA A 630 -31.95 2.68 -24.51
CA ALA A 630 -31.03 3.40 -23.64
C ALA A 630 -31.12 2.93 -22.18
N SER A 631 -30.00 3.04 -21.49
CA SER A 631 -29.93 2.83 -20.04
C SER A 631 -29.07 3.90 -19.38
N VAL A 632 -29.43 4.24 -18.15
CA VAL A 632 -28.67 5.13 -17.26
C VAL A 632 -28.71 4.54 -15.86
N ARG A 633 -27.55 4.38 -15.23
CA ARG A 633 -27.42 3.92 -13.84
C ARG A 633 -26.53 4.88 -13.07
N TYR A 634 -26.97 5.22 -11.86
CA TYR A 634 -26.16 5.92 -10.88
C TYR A 634 -26.07 5.07 -9.61
N GLY A 635 -24.89 4.95 -9.02
CA GLY A 635 -24.72 4.26 -7.75
C GLY A 635 -23.48 4.67 -7.00
N GLN A 636 -23.39 4.21 -5.76
CA GLN A 636 -22.25 4.43 -4.89
C GLN A 636 -21.82 3.15 -4.20
N ILE A 637 -20.52 3.01 -3.97
CA ILE A 637 -19.92 1.97 -3.15
C ILE A 637 -19.28 2.66 -1.94
N PHE A 638 -19.73 2.27 -0.75
CA PHE A 638 -19.25 2.72 0.54
C PHE A 638 -18.46 1.61 1.22
N GLN A 639 -17.20 1.89 1.55
CA GLN A 639 -16.32 1.00 2.29
C GLN A 639 -16.00 1.66 3.64
N PRO A 640 -16.67 1.28 4.74
CA PRO A 640 -16.44 1.88 6.06
C PRO A 640 -15.15 1.41 6.74
N ARG A 641 -14.62 0.27 6.31
CA ARG A 641 -13.35 -0.33 6.76
C ARG A 641 -12.93 -1.41 5.76
N ALA A 642 -11.69 -1.86 5.86
CA ALA A 642 -11.22 -3.00 5.09
C ALA A 642 -12.13 -4.23 5.27
N GLY A 643 -12.44 -4.85 4.15
CA GLY A 643 -13.28 -6.03 4.02
C GLY A 643 -14.78 -5.87 4.26
N ILE A 644 -15.32 -4.65 4.33
CA ILE A 644 -16.77 -4.41 4.20
C ILE A 644 -17.00 -3.49 3.01
N ARG A 645 -17.82 -3.91 2.05
CA ARG A 645 -18.30 -3.03 0.97
C ARG A 645 -19.83 -3.05 0.93
N LEU A 646 -20.42 -1.87 0.96
CA LEU A 646 -21.86 -1.63 0.81
C LEU A 646 -22.09 -0.88 -0.49
N GLY A 647 -22.98 -1.36 -1.35
CA GLY A 647 -23.32 -0.70 -2.60
C GLY A 647 -24.80 -0.42 -2.70
N TRP A 648 -25.14 0.67 -3.37
CA TRP A 648 -26.50 0.92 -3.83
C TRP A 648 -26.48 1.55 -5.22
N GLY A 649 -27.51 1.29 -6.01
CA GLY A 649 -27.64 1.88 -7.34
C GLY A 649 -29.10 2.03 -7.77
N ILE A 650 -29.37 3.05 -8.57
CA ILE A 650 -30.66 3.23 -9.24
C ILE A 650 -30.39 3.26 -10.74
N GLY A 651 -31.05 2.36 -11.46
CA GLY A 651 -31.01 2.26 -12.90
C GLY A 651 -32.35 2.62 -13.54
N TRP A 652 -32.30 3.23 -14.71
CA TRP A 652 -33.41 3.31 -15.65
C TRP A 652 -32.98 2.66 -16.96
N HIS A 653 -33.85 1.81 -17.50
CA HIS A 653 -33.65 1.12 -18.75
C HIS A 653 -34.87 1.30 -19.64
N ASN A 654 -34.66 1.41 -20.94
CA ASN A 654 -35.71 1.58 -21.92
C ASN A 654 -35.34 0.89 -23.23
N GLN A 655 -36.20 -0.02 -23.69
CA GLN A 655 -36.02 -0.71 -24.96
C GLN A 655 -37.38 -1.15 -25.53
N PRO A 656 -37.47 -1.39 -26.84
CA PRO A 656 -38.62 -2.03 -27.45
C PRO A 656 -38.60 -3.55 -27.23
N TYR A 657 -39.76 -4.13 -26.94
CA TYR A 657 -40.03 -5.56 -26.94
C TYR A 657 -41.34 -5.83 -27.67
N ASP A 658 -41.36 -6.79 -28.61
CA ASP A 658 -42.53 -7.06 -29.44
C ASP A 658 -43.10 -5.79 -30.12
N GLY A 659 -42.20 -4.87 -30.51
CA GLY A 659 -42.53 -3.58 -31.11
C GLY A 659 -43.17 -2.54 -30.16
N ARG A 660 -43.25 -2.82 -28.85
CA ARG A 660 -43.74 -1.90 -27.83
C ARG A 660 -42.63 -1.47 -26.90
N ARG A 661 -42.62 -0.18 -26.56
CA ARG A 661 -41.60 0.39 -25.69
C ARG A 661 -41.86 0.08 -24.24
N GLU A 662 -40.84 -0.42 -23.57
CA GLU A 662 -40.87 -0.70 -22.15
C GLU A 662 -39.79 0.07 -21.42
N HIS A 663 -40.13 0.55 -20.22
CA HIS A 663 -39.16 1.14 -19.32
C HIS A 663 -39.17 0.43 -17.98
N ARG A 664 -37.97 0.25 -17.41
CA ARG A 664 -37.75 -0.42 -16.13
C ARG A 664 -36.89 0.47 -15.25
N VAL A 665 -37.32 0.68 -14.00
CA VAL A 665 -36.51 1.31 -12.96
C VAL A 665 -36.06 0.24 -12.00
N VAL A 666 -34.76 0.19 -11.70
CA VAL A 666 -34.15 -0.84 -10.86
C VAL A 666 -33.46 -0.19 -9.68
N LEU A 667 -33.66 -0.74 -8.49
CA LEU A 667 -32.87 -0.45 -7.29
C LEU A 667 -32.01 -1.66 -6.96
N ASP A 668 -30.71 -1.46 -6.88
CA ASP A 668 -29.72 -2.46 -6.51
C ASP A 668 -29.15 -2.16 -5.12
N LEU A 669 -28.95 -3.20 -4.31
CA LEU A 669 -28.26 -3.16 -3.04
C LEU A 669 -27.25 -4.30 -2.98
N THR A 670 -26.03 -4.02 -2.55
CA THR A 670 -24.98 -5.04 -2.39
C THR A 670 -24.30 -4.92 -1.03
N LEU A 671 -23.94 -6.06 -0.45
CA LEU A 671 -23.14 -6.16 0.76
C LEU A 671 -22.10 -7.25 0.52
N HIS A 672 -20.84 -6.93 0.76
CA HIS A 672 -19.73 -7.86 0.72
C HIS A 672 -18.95 -7.79 2.03
N TRP A 673 -18.61 -8.95 2.57
CA TRP A 673 -17.67 -9.16 3.66
C TRP A 673 -16.58 -10.14 3.22
N GLY A 674 -15.32 -9.77 3.36
CA GLY A 674 -14.23 -10.54 2.76
C GLY A 674 -13.10 -9.67 2.22
N GLU A 675 -12.29 -10.19 1.31
CA GLU A 675 -11.38 -9.38 0.47
C GLU A 675 -11.88 -9.30 -0.98
#